data_AF-A0A1Y2C4H4-F1
#
_entry.id   AF-A0A1Y2C4H4-F1
#
_cell.length_a   1.000
_cell.length_b   1.000
_cell.length_c   1.000
_cell.angle_alpha   90.00
_cell.angle_beta   90.00
_cell.angle_gamma   90.00
#
_symmetry.space_group_name_H-M   'P 1'
#
loop_
_entity.id
_entity.type
_entity.pdbx_description
1 polymer ?
#
loop_
_entity_poly.entity_id
_entity_poly.type
_entity_poly.pdbx_seq_one_letter_code
_entity_poly.pdbx_strand_id
1 'polypeptide(L)'
;MVYWLRGIDHVVEHYYHTHASYTFSHQSDLLELGKFNWSPHVNQSSDILLGYIHEAQNVPWERAIELEADVFIPSTNYHYNKVFHEQMIWGVYEYAMKSRQDTTLYWYATPPKGQHGLSTDGHRLRNGMMRGGIDEINRMSNSSTMKAFVLPSDVFSMSGHFLRNAGGDSHYQCAYLSLYPEPIQSGKLKTPETKDCRDLFNYNLIQVRRPRFLRSTRTALFVFPWIAAIAVLVLVKLHSSGTGDSTTRHGELLSQIHASPSFNSSAQKQNAIVVLLTGASSSSSSLRLDDFCLGALFHAHTFLHNQKTRLDPSSGTDFAVLVTKESCRACVAALGKLGARIITVPLVIPPDSEMGHRYYYTFTKFRMWALEPFYNSILTMDSDLLFLEQAPVSELFDLIPSKQNTQRKPFFGACKDFPGGADYRTGQFDSALMLFEPSLNDHDNLVDLIPSSVGFGDQRVLTKYYNSNGNRSFVTLPRKFHVGRLNERTKSEIEDGVGFHHKFPEVRLETKASQGLFKKWAKGIQGLRQIQMGMVSQGVWTTDENKPIPLVPPVPSLFEDWIHMRTRHSHIMFDSIALVSFGMISDQEVVNRNVVATTNQQAIHEHGGEKPRKLLIQKLKYVAESMLDRYDWVWVWGNQVTATKEPKRLLLDFLGEVAPDDGVRIVSFGDCKESGGTATLLVNRGARNAIFKVVKESKGKPEAAVWDALTSRFTADEHLSYESAKRIDFYSTMPPFRHESSIAAGINRYLRSNSQKIMLRIITLVVLITFSLSVITFTSKSTSTRRRTLPPLPEGYEFIPSHNLRPIKRNAVLTLLAGAPNPQQPALILDDFCLLAHYQAYSFLHGKVTPLDPNSDVEFVVMVTHGTPQHCIEGLLSLGARIIKVPILQVDESQMTHRYGYTFSKFQMWALEGFYDTIVTHDGDLFFLNRSPLDLVSGLAWGPDFETGQFDSAIIALEPTMKDYRGLLETVPKALGFGDQRVLTTYYNSKGPRPYTILPQRYLTARLLDRTKEEIDAAVGFHWKFMTNKLTTTATAGLFEKWARQMQDLRRIQVEKLVNGGKVLPVVPVVPESFDEWEKLRSYGEAVYDTVAILSFGVGPNTATERSDVAKLYSQAIHVVNSETSISMAKILVEVEKALDRFEWVWLPHRTVVMDTTKPILFTQIIGEFKKTGGNKLALVGYTDCQDTQSGASRSGSVFINRSTRTHLKDYISNLDPLLSDVEIWEGFAARFDSVQRQLHGKSSFYSVKTSDCKSLYLL
;
A
#
# COMPACT_ATOMS: atom_id res chain seq x y z
N MET A 1 16.47 -43.49 -15.62
CA MET A 1 15.66 -44.58 -16.23
C MET A 1 15.02 -44.23 -17.58
N VAL A 2 14.15 -43.21 -17.71
CA VAL A 2 13.49 -42.90 -19.02
C VAL A 2 14.49 -42.54 -20.13
N TYR A 3 15.56 -41.81 -19.80
CA TYR A 3 16.63 -41.46 -20.75
C TYR A 3 17.55 -42.65 -21.08
N TRP A 4 17.77 -43.56 -20.12
CA TRP A 4 18.50 -44.83 -20.32
C TRP A 4 17.78 -45.74 -21.33
N LEU A 5 16.45 -45.86 -21.24
CA LEU A 5 15.62 -46.57 -22.24
C LEU A 5 15.58 -45.90 -23.63
N ARG A 6 16.26 -44.76 -23.81
CA ARG A 6 16.40 -44.06 -25.09
C ARG A 6 17.81 -44.16 -25.69
N GLY A 7 18.73 -44.90 -25.06
CA GLY A 7 20.11 -45.07 -25.55
C GLY A 7 20.94 -43.79 -25.45
N ILE A 8 20.88 -43.13 -24.28
CA ILE A 8 21.76 -42.01 -23.94
C ILE A 8 22.80 -42.54 -22.96
N ASP A 9 24.08 -42.33 -23.25
CA ASP A 9 25.16 -43.07 -22.60
C ASP A 9 25.49 -42.53 -21.19
N HIS A 10 25.36 -41.22 -20.97
CA HIS A 10 25.71 -40.59 -19.69
C HIS A 10 24.64 -39.60 -19.19
N VAL A 11 24.17 -39.76 -17.94
CA VAL A 11 23.12 -38.94 -17.32
C VAL A 11 23.44 -38.63 -15.85
N VAL A 12 23.30 -37.36 -15.45
CA VAL A 12 23.58 -36.85 -14.09
C VAL A 12 22.35 -36.14 -13.51
N GLU A 13 21.98 -36.44 -12.26
CA GLU A 13 20.82 -35.88 -11.56
C GLU A 13 21.17 -35.50 -10.10
N HIS A 14 20.70 -34.33 -9.63
CA HIS A 14 21.04 -33.78 -8.32
C HIS A 14 19.78 -33.38 -7.52
N TYR A 15 19.74 -33.78 -6.23
CA TYR A 15 18.63 -33.53 -5.30
C TYR A 15 19.07 -32.68 -4.10
N TYR A 16 18.27 -31.67 -3.74
CA TYR A 16 18.63 -30.68 -2.71
C TYR A 16 18.31 -31.10 -1.26
N HIS A 17 18.17 -32.40 -0.99
CA HIS A 17 17.88 -32.95 0.34
C HIS A 17 19.03 -33.83 0.83
N THR A 18 19.92 -33.23 1.63
CA THR A 18 21.03 -33.86 2.38
C THR A 18 21.97 -34.77 1.59
N HIS A 19 23.01 -34.15 1.00
CA HIS A 19 24.32 -34.76 0.71
C HIS A 19 24.36 -36.03 -0.16
N ALA A 20 23.62 -36.09 -1.27
CA ALA A 20 23.78 -37.13 -2.30
C ALA A 20 23.60 -36.61 -3.73
N SER A 21 24.44 -37.10 -4.65
CA SER A 21 24.39 -36.88 -6.09
C SER A 21 24.42 -38.23 -6.81
N TYR A 22 23.72 -38.36 -7.94
CA TYR A 22 23.65 -39.61 -8.71
C TYR A 22 24.20 -39.44 -10.12
N THR A 23 25.06 -40.37 -10.53
CA THR A 23 25.66 -40.45 -11.86
C THR A 23 25.38 -41.83 -12.46
N PHE A 24 24.97 -41.88 -13.72
CA PHE A 24 24.80 -43.13 -14.48
C PHE A 24 25.65 -43.11 -15.75
N SER A 25 26.30 -44.24 -16.04
CA SER A 25 27.12 -44.48 -17.24
C SER A 25 26.74 -45.82 -17.86
N HIS A 26 26.50 -45.83 -19.17
CA HIS A 26 26.14 -47.03 -19.94
C HIS A 26 27.31 -48.03 -20.08
N GLN A 27 28.54 -47.62 -19.76
CA GLN A 27 29.73 -48.46 -19.85
C GLN A 27 30.08 -49.21 -18.56
N SER A 28 29.57 -48.78 -17.39
CA SER A 28 29.94 -49.37 -16.09
C SER A 28 28.80 -50.09 -15.35
N ASP A 29 27.54 -49.89 -15.76
CA ASP A 29 26.32 -50.51 -15.19
C ASP A 29 26.19 -50.37 -13.65
N LEU A 30 26.83 -49.33 -13.09
CA LEU A 30 27.01 -49.09 -11.66
C LEU A 30 26.44 -47.73 -11.25
N LEU A 31 25.68 -47.73 -10.14
CA LEU A 31 25.17 -46.52 -9.49
C LEU A 31 26.07 -46.14 -8.32
N GLU A 32 26.85 -45.06 -8.46
CA GLU A 32 27.69 -44.56 -7.36
C GLU A 32 26.93 -43.58 -6.44
N LEU A 33 27.14 -43.74 -5.13
CA LEU A 33 26.51 -42.98 -4.06
C LEU A 33 27.60 -42.38 -3.15
N GLY A 34 27.97 -41.12 -3.36
CA GLY A 34 29.00 -40.44 -2.58
C GLY A 34 28.48 -39.88 -1.25
N LYS A 35 29.03 -40.33 -0.11
CA LYS A 35 28.88 -39.65 1.20
C LYS A 35 30.02 -38.66 1.43
N PHE A 36 29.68 -37.44 1.83
CA PHE A 36 30.64 -36.38 2.15
C PHE A 36 31.18 -36.51 3.59
N ASN A 37 32.48 -36.29 3.79
CA ASN A 37 33.13 -36.20 5.09
C ASN A 37 33.90 -34.88 5.20
N TRP A 38 33.61 -34.07 6.22
CA TRP A 38 34.30 -32.78 6.46
C TRP A 38 35.48 -32.95 7.43
N SER A 39 36.54 -32.17 7.24
CA SER A 39 37.74 -32.22 8.08
C SER A 39 37.51 -31.59 9.47
N PRO A 40 38.04 -32.14 10.60
CA PRO A 40 37.59 -31.75 11.95
C PRO A 40 38.15 -30.43 12.52
N HIS A 41 38.83 -29.60 11.73
CA HIS A 41 39.67 -28.50 12.24
C HIS A 41 39.11 -27.08 11.99
N VAL A 42 37.80 -26.87 12.19
CA VAL A 42 37.21 -25.53 12.30
C VAL A 42 36.48 -25.42 13.64
N ASN A 43 37.26 -25.23 14.71
CA ASN A 43 36.75 -25.13 16.07
C ASN A 43 37.46 -23.98 16.79
N GLN A 44 37.16 -22.73 16.40
CA GLN A 44 37.49 -21.50 17.12
C GLN A 44 36.92 -20.23 16.45
N SER A 45 35.64 -19.92 16.69
CA SER A 45 35.15 -18.53 16.77
C SER A 45 33.73 -18.51 17.33
N SER A 46 33.48 -17.58 18.25
CA SER A 46 32.17 -17.31 18.82
C SER A 46 31.43 -16.29 17.97
N ASP A 47 30.57 -16.75 17.05
CA ASP A 47 29.50 -15.93 16.43
C ASP A 47 28.44 -16.86 15.79
N ILE A 48 27.32 -17.07 16.47
CA ILE A 48 26.19 -17.88 15.96
C ILE A 48 24.89 -17.06 16.03
N LEU A 49 24.51 -16.41 14.94
CA LEU A 49 23.14 -16.31 14.39
C LEU A 49 23.09 -15.35 13.16
N LEU A 50 23.43 -15.83 11.95
CA LEU A 50 22.96 -15.29 10.63
C LEU A 50 23.62 -15.96 9.38
N GLY A 51 24.13 -17.20 9.50
CA GLY A 51 25.06 -17.79 8.52
C GLY A 51 24.59 -19.01 7.72
N TYR A 52 23.31 -19.16 7.36
CA TYR A 52 22.83 -20.42 6.73
C TYR A 52 22.07 -20.30 5.39
N ILE A 53 22.24 -19.19 4.65
CA ILE A 53 21.65 -19.00 3.31
C ILE A 53 22.71 -18.68 2.23
N HIS A 54 23.96 -18.39 2.60
CA HIS A 54 24.94 -17.79 1.68
C HIS A 54 25.92 -18.75 0.98
N GLU A 55 26.02 -20.03 1.35
CA GLU A 55 27.07 -20.96 0.89
C GLU A 55 26.58 -22.02 -0.12
N ALA A 56 26.03 -21.57 -1.25
CA ALA A 56 25.73 -22.43 -2.41
C ALA A 56 26.52 -22.05 -3.67
N GLN A 57 27.59 -21.26 -3.54
CA GLN A 57 28.44 -20.86 -4.68
C GLN A 57 29.48 -21.93 -5.09
N ASN A 58 29.67 -22.99 -4.29
CA ASN A 58 30.61 -24.09 -4.55
C ASN A 58 29.89 -25.45 -4.65
N VAL A 59 28.96 -25.59 -5.60
CA VAL A 59 28.54 -26.91 -6.09
C VAL A 59 29.60 -27.40 -7.09
N PRO A 60 30.08 -28.66 -7.04
CA PRO A 60 31.21 -29.13 -7.83
C PRO A 60 30.83 -29.44 -9.29
N TRP A 61 30.43 -28.41 -10.05
CA TRP A 61 30.10 -28.51 -11.48
C TRP A 61 31.29 -29.02 -12.31
N GLU A 62 32.51 -28.70 -11.86
CA GLU A 62 33.79 -29.14 -12.43
C GLU A 62 33.88 -30.66 -12.59
N ARG A 63 33.21 -31.44 -11.75
CA ARG A 63 33.25 -32.91 -11.82
C ARG A 63 32.22 -33.52 -12.78
N ALA A 64 31.16 -32.79 -13.12
CA ALA A 64 30.27 -33.19 -14.22
C ALA A 64 30.95 -33.02 -15.59
N ILE A 65 31.96 -32.14 -15.67
CA ILE A 65 32.79 -31.92 -16.86
C ILE A 65 33.78 -33.07 -17.06
N GLU A 66 34.35 -33.62 -15.98
CA GLU A 66 35.19 -34.85 -16.02
C GLU A 66 34.42 -36.11 -16.46
N LEU A 67 33.08 -36.08 -16.46
CA LEU A 67 32.20 -37.22 -16.74
C LEU A 67 31.53 -37.20 -18.13
N GLU A 68 31.90 -36.24 -18.99
CA GLU A 68 31.47 -36.10 -20.41
C GLU A 68 29.95 -36.21 -20.68
N ALA A 69 29.08 -35.82 -19.73
CA ALA A 69 27.65 -36.12 -19.80
C ALA A 69 26.90 -35.48 -21.00
N ASP A 70 26.08 -36.28 -21.69
CA ASP A 70 25.27 -35.86 -22.86
C ASP A 70 24.07 -34.97 -22.48
N VAL A 71 23.52 -35.19 -21.28
CA VAL A 71 22.27 -34.59 -20.80
C VAL A 71 22.41 -34.13 -19.35
N PHE A 72 22.00 -32.88 -19.09
CA PHE A 72 22.05 -32.25 -17.77
C PHE A 72 20.65 -31.85 -17.27
N ILE A 73 20.34 -32.18 -16.01
CA ILE A 73 19.00 -32.03 -15.41
C ILE A 73 19.09 -31.31 -14.05
N PRO A 74 18.92 -29.98 -13.98
CA PRO A 74 18.86 -29.24 -12.72
C PRO A 74 17.44 -29.31 -12.10
N SER A 75 17.34 -29.78 -10.85
CA SER A 75 16.12 -29.65 -10.03
C SER A 75 16.24 -28.44 -9.10
N THR A 76 15.12 -27.75 -8.85
CA THR A 76 15.08 -26.55 -7.98
C THR A 76 13.90 -26.63 -7.00
N ASN A 77 14.10 -26.17 -5.76
CA ASN A 77 13.07 -26.18 -4.71
C ASN A 77 12.82 -24.76 -4.20
N TYR A 78 11.55 -24.39 -4.01
CA TYR A 78 11.01 -23.05 -4.23
C TYR A 78 11.25 -22.01 -3.11
N HIS A 79 12.22 -22.21 -2.21
CA HIS A 79 12.33 -21.39 -0.99
C HIS A 79 13.09 -20.05 -1.12
N TYR A 80 13.52 -19.65 -2.33
CA TYR A 80 14.40 -18.49 -2.51
C TYR A 80 13.92 -17.45 -3.55
N ASN A 81 14.45 -16.23 -3.37
CA ASN A 81 13.95 -14.97 -3.94
C ASN A 81 14.02 -14.88 -5.48
N LYS A 82 13.13 -14.09 -6.09
CA LYS A 82 12.98 -13.94 -7.56
C LYS A 82 14.33 -13.75 -8.30
N VAL A 83 15.18 -12.87 -7.79
CA VAL A 83 16.47 -12.49 -8.41
C VAL A 83 17.45 -13.66 -8.47
N PHE A 84 17.48 -14.52 -7.44
CA PHE A 84 18.35 -15.70 -7.41
C PHE A 84 17.91 -16.76 -8.42
N HIS A 85 16.60 -16.95 -8.62
CA HIS A 85 16.08 -17.90 -9.59
C HIS A 85 16.46 -17.51 -11.03
N GLU A 86 16.24 -16.26 -11.42
CA GLU A 86 16.57 -15.78 -12.78
C GLU A 86 18.10 -15.84 -13.05
N GLN A 87 18.94 -15.42 -12.09
CA GLN A 87 20.41 -15.48 -12.23
C GLN A 87 20.95 -16.91 -12.28
N MET A 88 20.42 -17.83 -11.47
CA MET A 88 20.83 -19.24 -11.51
C MET A 88 20.41 -19.91 -12.82
N ILE A 89 19.20 -19.59 -13.32
CA ILE A 89 18.71 -20.09 -14.61
C ILE A 89 19.63 -19.63 -15.75
N TRP A 90 19.94 -18.32 -15.79
CA TRP A 90 20.83 -17.75 -16.79
C TRP A 90 22.28 -18.24 -16.67
N GLY A 91 22.81 -18.42 -15.46
CA GLY A 91 24.16 -18.93 -15.23
C GLY A 91 24.36 -20.34 -15.78
N VAL A 92 23.41 -21.25 -15.54
CA VAL A 92 23.44 -22.62 -16.10
C VAL A 92 23.33 -22.59 -17.62
N TYR A 93 22.46 -21.75 -18.19
CA TYR A 93 22.28 -21.62 -19.63
C TYR A 93 23.52 -21.04 -20.34
N GLU A 94 24.05 -19.92 -19.87
CA GLU A 94 25.26 -19.31 -20.43
C GLU A 94 26.47 -20.23 -20.35
N TYR A 95 26.60 -21.00 -19.27
CA TYR A 95 27.71 -21.93 -19.10
C TYR A 95 27.60 -23.13 -20.03
N ALA A 96 26.41 -23.77 -20.11
CA ALA A 96 26.17 -24.88 -21.04
C ALA A 96 26.41 -24.47 -22.50
N MET A 97 25.93 -23.29 -22.91
CA MET A 97 26.14 -22.75 -24.26
C MET A 97 27.60 -22.35 -24.56
N LYS A 98 28.45 -22.20 -23.52
CA LYS A 98 29.90 -21.91 -23.65
C LYS A 98 30.76 -23.18 -23.66
N SER A 99 30.32 -24.28 -23.04
CA SER A 99 31.13 -25.49 -22.88
C SER A 99 30.97 -26.53 -24.00
N ARG A 100 29.74 -26.76 -24.52
CA ARG A 100 29.46 -27.63 -25.68
C ARG A 100 28.23 -27.12 -26.45
N GLN A 101 28.29 -27.06 -27.78
CA GLN A 101 27.15 -26.59 -28.62
C GLN A 101 26.07 -27.67 -28.84
N ASP A 102 26.35 -28.90 -28.43
CA ASP A 102 25.63 -30.13 -28.70
C ASP A 102 24.97 -30.75 -27.44
N THR A 103 25.37 -30.33 -26.24
CA THR A 103 24.72 -30.76 -24.98
C THR A 103 23.27 -30.26 -24.91
N THR A 104 22.32 -31.18 -24.76
CA THR A 104 20.89 -30.83 -24.69
C THR A 104 20.45 -30.62 -23.25
N LEU A 105 20.03 -29.39 -22.90
CA LEU A 105 19.58 -29.03 -21.56
C LEU A 105 18.08 -29.32 -21.37
N TYR A 106 17.72 -30.00 -20.27
CA TYR A 106 16.32 -30.32 -19.91
C TYR A 106 15.97 -29.74 -18.53
N TRP A 107 15.01 -28.81 -18.49
CA TRP A 107 14.56 -28.18 -17.25
C TRP A 107 13.32 -28.86 -16.67
N TYR A 108 13.32 -29.08 -15.35
CA TYR A 108 12.15 -29.52 -14.59
C TYR A 108 11.94 -28.64 -13.36
N ALA A 109 10.70 -28.24 -13.12
CA ALA A 109 10.27 -27.56 -11.90
C ALA A 109 9.14 -28.37 -11.25
N THR A 110 9.28 -28.69 -9.96
CA THR A 110 8.25 -29.36 -9.17
C THR A 110 7.72 -28.40 -8.11
N PRO A 111 6.38 -28.24 -7.96
CA PRO A 111 5.83 -27.42 -6.88
C PRO A 111 6.05 -28.12 -5.53
N PRO A 112 6.39 -27.40 -4.45
CA PRO A 112 6.60 -28.00 -3.14
C PRO A 112 5.31 -28.62 -2.59
N LYS A 113 5.39 -29.84 -2.06
CA LYS A 113 4.32 -30.47 -1.27
C LYS A 113 4.35 -29.91 0.16
N GLY A 114 3.40 -29.05 0.52
CA GLY A 114 3.19 -28.68 1.93
C GLY A 114 2.39 -27.41 2.15
N GLN A 115 1.55 -27.41 3.18
CA GLN A 115 0.95 -26.21 3.75
C GLN A 115 1.97 -25.49 4.63
N HIS A 116 2.57 -24.41 4.13
CA HIS A 116 3.26 -23.42 4.95
C HIS A 116 2.54 -22.08 4.80
N GLY A 117 2.05 -21.55 5.93
CA GLY A 117 1.16 -20.40 5.96
C GLY A 117 1.84 -19.11 5.51
N LEU A 118 1.61 -18.73 4.26
CA LEU A 118 1.99 -17.43 3.71
C LEU A 118 0.75 -16.55 3.58
N SER A 119 0.94 -15.25 3.74
CA SER A 119 -0.13 -14.26 3.54
C SER A 119 -0.66 -14.25 2.10
N THR A 120 -1.81 -13.63 1.87
CA THR A 120 -2.41 -13.39 0.55
C THR A 120 -1.44 -12.68 -0.41
N ASP A 121 -0.60 -11.78 0.09
CA ASP A 121 0.47 -11.17 -0.70
C ASP A 121 1.58 -12.15 -1.05
N GLY A 122 1.95 -13.07 -0.15
CA GLY A 122 2.84 -14.20 -0.44
C GLY A 122 2.29 -15.12 -1.53
N HIS A 123 0.97 -15.36 -1.56
CA HIS A 123 0.32 -16.11 -2.65
C HIS A 123 0.30 -15.34 -3.99
N ARG A 124 0.10 -14.02 -3.98
CA ARG A 124 0.24 -13.17 -5.18
C ARG A 124 1.67 -13.17 -5.70
N LEU A 125 2.66 -13.00 -4.82
CA LEU A 125 4.07 -13.04 -5.16
C LEU A 125 4.42 -14.40 -5.76
N ARG A 126 3.97 -15.51 -5.14
CA ARG A 126 4.16 -16.88 -5.64
C ARG A 126 3.65 -17.06 -7.07
N ASN A 127 2.41 -16.66 -7.35
CA ASN A 127 1.82 -16.84 -8.67
C ASN A 127 2.45 -15.92 -9.72
N GLY A 128 2.85 -14.70 -9.35
CA GLY A 128 3.62 -13.80 -10.23
C GLY A 128 5.02 -14.34 -10.54
N MET A 129 5.70 -14.93 -9.56
CA MET A 129 7.02 -15.53 -9.73
C MET A 129 6.97 -16.82 -10.56
N MET A 130 5.97 -17.70 -10.38
CA MET A 130 5.83 -18.88 -11.25
C MET A 130 5.55 -18.50 -12.71
N ARG A 131 4.72 -17.48 -12.97
CA ARG A 131 4.51 -16.99 -14.34
C ARG A 131 5.79 -16.43 -14.95
N GLY A 132 6.48 -15.52 -14.26
CA GLY A 132 7.75 -14.97 -14.74
C GLY A 132 8.81 -16.05 -15.05
N GLY A 133 8.94 -17.07 -14.19
CA GLY A 133 9.85 -18.18 -14.44
C GLY A 133 9.44 -19.06 -15.63
N ILE A 134 8.15 -19.37 -15.78
CA ILE A 134 7.63 -20.16 -16.92
C ILE A 134 7.74 -19.37 -18.23
N ASP A 135 7.43 -18.08 -18.22
CA ASP A 135 7.53 -17.20 -19.39
C ASP A 135 9.00 -17.10 -19.85
N GLU A 136 9.96 -16.97 -18.93
CA GLU A 136 11.39 -16.93 -19.27
C GLU A 136 11.91 -18.29 -19.75
N ILE A 137 11.50 -19.41 -19.12
CA ILE A 137 11.83 -20.77 -19.57
C ILE A 137 11.29 -21.03 -20.99
N ASN A 138 10.05 -20.64 -21.28
CA ASN A 138 9.45 -20.72 -22.62
C ASN A 138 10.16 -19.79 -23.62
N ARG A 139 10.63 -18.62 -23.17
CA ARG A 139 11.41 -17.69 -24.00
C ARG A 139 12.75 -18.29 -24.40
N MET A 140 13.45 -18.96 -23.49
CA MET A 140 14.71 -19.65 -23.75
C MET A 140 14.56 -20.94 -24.57
N SER A 141 13.47 -21.71 -24.42
CA SER A 141 13.24 -22.96 -25.17
C SER A 141 13.01 -22.79 -26.68
N ASN A 142 13.00 -21.55 -27.18
CA ASN A 142 13.00 -21.27 -28.62
C ASN A 142 14.40 -21.37 -29.27
N SER A 143 15.47 -21.62 -28.50
CA SER A 143 16.77 -22.01 -29.05
C SER A 143 16.81 -23.50 -29.37
N SER A 144 17.49 -23.89 -30.45
CA SER A 144 17.47 -25.28 -30.97
C SER A 144 18.14 -26.33 -30.06
N THR A 145 18.87 -25.89 -29.04
CA THR A 145 19.66 -26.72 -28.12
C THR A 145 18.97 -26.98 -26.76
N MET A 146 17.85 -26.32 -26.47
CA MET A 146 17.20 -26.37 -25.15
C MET A 146 15.78 -26.93 -25.24
N LYS A 147 15.46 -27.94 -24.42
CA LYS A 147 14.13 -28.57 -24.39
C LYS A 147 13.52 -28.53 -22.99
N ALA A 148 12.75 -27.49 -22.71
CA ALA A 148 12.06 -27.32 -21.44
C ALA A 148 10.76 -28.15 -21.36
N PHE A 149 10.48 -28.73 -20.19
CA PHE A 149 9.21 -29.40 -19.89
C PHE A 149 8.63 -28.85 -18.59
N VAL A 150 7.62 -27.99 -18.72
CA VAL A 150 6.86 -27.49 -17.57
C VAL A 150 5.66 -28.40 -17.34
N LEU A 151 5.57 -29.02 -16.16
CA LEU A 151 4.37 -29.76 -15.76
C LEU A 151 3.26 -28.75 -15.38
N PRO A 152 2.06 -28.83 -15.98
CA PRO A 152 0.95 -27.94 -15.62
C PRO A 152 0.55 -28.10 -14.16
N SER A 153 0.52 -27.01 -13.40
CA SER A 153 0.16 -27.02 -11.96
C SER A 153 -1.28 -27.47 -11.70
N ASP A 154 -2.10 -27.32 -12.72
CA ASP A 154 -3.54 -27.51 -12.81
C ASP A 154 -3.93 -29.01 -12.86
N VAL A 155 -3.03 -29.89 -13.30
CA VAL A 155 -3.20 -31.36 -13.18
C VAL A 155 -2.78 -31.87 -11.79
N PHE A 156 -1.97 -31.10 -11.03
CA PHE A 156 -1.49 -31.46 -9.70
C PHE A 156 -2.43 -31.02 -8.55
N SER A 157 -3.71 -30.79 -8.85
CA SER A 157 -4.66 -30.18 -7.91
C SER A 157 -5.82 -31.11 -7.51
N MET A 158 -5.98 -31.29 -6.19
CA MET A 158 -7.20 -31.69 -5.45
C MET A 158 -7.66 -33.17 -5.33
N SER A 159 -7.12 -34.18 -6.01
CA SER A 159 -7.73 -35.55 -5.91
C SER A 159 -7.55 -36.28 -4.56
N GLY A 160 -6.55 -35.92 -3.75
CA GLY A 160 -6.40 -36.34 -2.34
C GLY A 160 -6.11 -37.82 -2.05
N HIS A 161 -6.41 -38.73 -2.98
CA HIS A 161 -6.31 -40.18 -2.77
C HIS A 161 -5.58 -40.88 -3.93
N PHE A 162 -4.48 -41.54 -3.59
CA PHE A 162 -4.03 -42.72 -4.34
C PHE A 162 -4.62 -43.95 -3.64
N LEU A 163 -5.29 -44.83 -4.39
CA LEU A 163 -5.55 -46.18 -3.90
C LEU A 163 -4.20 -46.89 -3.77
N ARG A 164 -3.84 -47.29 -2.54
CA ARG A 164 -2.69 -48.16 -2.30
C ARG A 164 -2.96 -49.51 -2.97
N ASN A 165 -2.11 -49.91 -3.90
CA ASN A 165 -1.95 -51.34 -4.16
C ASN A 165 -1.35 -51.98 -2.90
N ALA A 166 -1.95 -53.10 -2.47
CA ALA A 166 -1.44 -53.86 -1.34
C ALA A 166 -0.19 -54.63 -1.76
N GLY A 167 1.00 -54.06 -1.52
CA GLY A 167 2.27 -54.74 -1.79
C GLY A 167 3.48 -53.84 -1.92
N GLY A 168 4.08 -53.46 -0.79
CA GLY A 168 5.53 -53.20 -0.64
C GLY A 168 6.15 -52.01 -1.37
N ASP A 169 6.23 -52.07 -2.71
CA ASP A 169 7.25 -51.36 -3.48
C ASP A 169 6.67 -50.28 -4.42
N SER A 170 7.29 -49.09 -4.37
CA SER A 170 6.85 -47.92 -5.13
C SER A 170 7.57 -47.78 -6.48
N HIS A 171 6.94 -48.25 -7.56
CA HIS A 171 7.35 -47.93 -8.93
C HIS A 171 6.24 -47.23 -9.71
N TYR A 172 6.55 -46.04 -10.26
CA TYR A 172 5.66 -45.30 -11.17
C TYR A 172 5.84 -45.80 -12.61
N GLN A 173 4.94 -46.64 -13.10
CA GLN A 173 4.80 -46.93 -14.53
C GLN A 173 3.47 -46.39 -15.07
N CYS A 174 3.51 -45.79 -16.27
CA CYS A 174 2.36 -45.31 -17.06
C CYS A 174 1.67 -43.98 -16.66
N ALA A 175 2.28 -43.13 -15.83
CA ALA A 175 1.78 -41.76 -15.58
C ALA A 175 2.20 -40.77 -16.70
N TYR A 176 1.69 -40.95 -17.92
CA TYR A 176 1.89 -40.00 -19.04
C TYR A 176 0.69 -39.92 -20.00
N LEU A 177 -0.53 -40.00 -19.47
CA LEU A 177 -1.79 -39.84 -20.19
C LEU A 177 -2.59 -38.65 -19.64
N SER A 178 -2.24 -37.43 -20.09
CA SER A 178 -3.15 -36.25 -20.21
C SER A 178 -2.36 -34.99 -20.58
N LEU A 179 -1.97 -34.87 -21.84
CA LEU A 179 -1.73 -33.58 -22.48
C LEU A 179 -2.55 -33.56 -23.77
N TYR A 180 -3.79 -33.06 -23.68
CA TYR A 180 -4.60 -32.32 -24.68
C TYR A 180 -6.09 -32.29 -24.26
N PRO A 181 -6.89 -31.28 -24.65
CA PRO A 181 -8.09 -30.89 -23.92
C PRO A 181 -9.44 -31.43 -24.42
N GLU A 182 -9.50 -32.34 -25.39
CA GLU A 182 -10.78 -32.94 -25.82
C GLU A 182 -11.03 -34.33 -25.17
N PRO A 183 -12.27 -34.62 -24.72
CA PRO A 183 -12.59 -35.89 -24.09
C PRO A 183 -12.61 -37.03 -25.10
N ILE A 184 -11.59 -37.88 -25.06
CA ILE A 184 -11.58 -39.15 -25.81
C ILE A 184 -12.75 -40.00 -25.31
N GLN A 185 -13.75 -40.24 -26.17
CA GLN A 185 -14.91 -41.08 -25.83
C GLN A 185 -14.43 -42.49 -25.44
N SER A 186 -14.72 -42.88 -24.20
CA SER A 186 -14.06 -43.96 -23.46
C SER A 186 -14.43 -45.39 -23.88
N GLY A 187 -14.75 -45.62 -25.16
CA GLY A 187 -15.26 -46.89 -25.68
C GLY A 187 -14.46 -47.57 -26.78
N LYS A 188 -13.41 -46.94 -27.33
CA LYS A 188 -12.71 -47.43 -28.56
C LYS A 188 -11.22 -47.75 -28.44
N LEU A 189 -10.61 -47.60 -27.27
CA LEU A 189 -9.22 -48.02 -27.04
C LEU A 189 -9.18 -49.08 -25.94
N LYS A 190 -9.15 -50.36 -26.36
CA LYS A 190 -8.58 -51.44 -25.55
C LYS A 190 -7.10 -51.56 -25.93
N THR A 191 -6.21 -51.30 -24.99
CA THR A 191 -4.79 -51.66 -25.13
C THR A 191 -4.64 -53.18 -25.23
N PRO A 192 -3.84 -53.72 -26.17
CA PRO A 192 -3.47 -55.14 -26.16
C PRO A 192 -2.75 -55.52 -24.86
N GLU A 193 -2.84 -56.78 -24.44
CA GLU A 193 -2.23 -57.27 -23.19
C GLU A 193 -0.68 -57.31 -23.23
N THR A 194 -0.09 -57.20 -24.42
CA THR A 194 1.35 -57.01 -24.61
C THR A 194 1.75 -55.59 -24.23
N LYS A 195 2.51 -55.44 -23.13
CA LYS A 195 2.94 -54.16 -22.52
C LYS A 195 3.96 -53.35 -23.37
N ASP A 196 3.71 -53.13 -24.66
CA ASP A 196 4.51 -52.25 -25.51
C ASP A 196 3.69 -50.99 -25.87
N CYS A 197 4.30 -49.82 -25.69
CA CYS A 197 3.68 -48.50 -25.93
C CYS A 197 4.14 -47.86 -27.26
N ARG A 198 4.91 -48.57 -28.09
CA ARG A 198 5.50 -48.03 -29.34
C ARG A 198 4.47 -47.47 -30.34
N ASP A 199 3.31 -48.10 -30.49
CA ASP A 199 2.33 -47.68 -31.51
C ASP A 199 1.73 -46.29 -31.24
N LEU A 200 1.51 -45.94 -29.97
CA LEU A 200 1.10 -44.59 -29.55
C LEU A 200 2.18 -43.52 -29.79
N PHE A 201 3.45 -43.93 -29.84
CA PHE A 201 4.58 -43.03 -30.05
C PHE A 201 4.79 -42.66 -31.52
N ASN A 202 4.56 -43.61 -32.43
CA ASN A 202 4.69 -43.40 -33.88
C ASN A 202 3.69 -42.37 -34.43
N TYR A 203 2.50 -42.27 -33.83
CA TYR A 203 1.46 -41.32 -34.27
C TYR A 203 1.90 -39.84 -34.12
N ASN A 204 2.62 -39.50 -33.05
CA ASN A 204 3.06 -38.13 -32.78
C ASN A 204 4.22 -37.67 -33.68
N LEU A 205 5.02 -38.60 -34.22
CA LEU A 205 6.18 -38.28 -35.08
C LEU A 205 5.80 -37.81 -36.49
N ILE A 206 4.58 -38.10 -36.96
CA ILE A 206 4.12 -37.78 -38.32
C ILE A 206 3.83 -36.28 -38.52
N GLN A 207 3.54 -35.52 -37.45
CA GLN A 207 3.12 -34.12 -37.58
C GLN A 207 4.24 -33.07 -37.66
N VAL A 208 5.51 -33.42 -37.41
CA VAL A 208 6.62 -32.43 -37.33
C VAL A 208 7.22 -32.07 -38.71
N ARG A 209 6.63 -32.54 -39.83
CA ARG A 209 7.08 -32.16 -41.19
C ARG A 209 5.93 -31.93 -42.17
N ARG A 210 5.52 -30.67 -42.38
CA ARG A 210 5.02 -30.17 -43.68
C ARG A 210 5.43 -28.72 -43.97
N PRO A 211 5.51 -28.32 -45.26
CA PRO A 211 6.42 -27.25 -45.70
C PRO A 211 5.75 -25.87 -45.91
N ARG A 212 6.58 -24.84 -46.02
CA ARG A 212 6.18 -23.48 -46.44
C ARG A 212 5.50 -23.52 -47.81
N PHE A 213 4.30 -22.92 -47.91
CA PHE A 213 3.63 -22.67 -49.19
C PHE A 213 3.36 -21.17 -49.36
N LEU A 214 3.86 -20.61 -50.47
CA LEU A 214 3.48 -19.29 -50.97
C LEU A 214 2.08 -19.34 -51.58
N ARG A 215 1.27 -18.28 -51.38
CA ARG A 215 0.40 -17.78 -52.46
C ARG A 215 -0.09 -16.35 -52.24
N SER A 216 -0.10 -15.61 -53.33
CA SER A 216 -0.73 -14.31 -53.50
C SER A 216 -2.14 -14.45 -54.10
N THR A 217 -2.85 -13.32 -54.21
CA THR A 217 -4.10 -13.10 -54.95
C THR A 217 -5.38 -13.81 -54.46
N ARG A 218 -6.38 -13.03 -54.05
CA ARG A 218 -7.35 -12.46 -55.01
C ARG A 218 -8.20 -11.32 -54.44
N THR A 219 -8.36 -10.31 -55.28
CA THR A 219 -9.34 -9.22 -55.19
C THR A 219 -10.75 -9.75 -55.49
N ALA A 220 -11.78 -9.22 -54.80
CA ALA A 220 -13.07 -8.76 -55.34
C ALA A 220 -14.23 -8.90 -54.35
N LEU A 221 -14.69 -7.79 -53.76
CA LEU A 221 -16.11 -7.34 -53.69
C LEU A 221 -16.24 -6.05 -52.88
N PHE A 222 -17.30 -5.28 -53.15
CA PHE A 222 -17.70 -4.00 -52.54
C PHE A 222 -16.91 -2.73 -52.92
N VAL A 223 -17.28 -2.21 -54.09
CA VAL A 223 -17.27 -0.77 -54.43
C VAL A 223 -18.59 -0.16 -53.93
N PHE A 224 -18.61 1.18 -53.74
CA PHE A 224 -19.63 2.02 -53.08
C PHE A 224 -19.62 1.93 -51.54
N PRO A 225 -19.37 3.03 -50.77
CA PRO A 225 -19.44 4.45 -51.16
C PRO A 225 -18.17 5.27 -50.81
N TRP A 226 -17.37 5.68 -51.81
CA TRP A 226 -16.13 6.46 -51.59
C TRP A 226 -16.15 7.93 -52.01
N ILE A 227 -17.18 8.38 -52.73
CA ILE A 227 -17.19 9.74 -53.32
C ILE A 227 -17.54 10.83 -52.29
N ALA A 228 -18.36 10.54 -51.28
CA ALA A 228 -18.69 11.49 -50.21
C ALA A 228 -17.52 11.75 -49.24
N ALA A 229 -16.70 10.73 -48.95
CA ALA A 229 -15.57 10.85 -48.03
C ALA A 229 -14.44 11.75 -48.58
N ILE A 230 -14.19 11.68 -49.90
CA ILE A 230 -13.14 12.48 -50.56
C ILE A 230 -13.50 13.98 -50.57
N ALA A 231 -14.76 14.33 -50.78
CA ALA A 231 -15.19 15.74 -50.77
C ALA A 231 -15.00 16.41 -49.39
N VAL A 232 -15.32 15.70 -48.30
CA VAL A 232 -15.10 16.21 -46.92
C VAL A 232 -13.62 16.28 -46.58
N LEU A 233 -12.81 15.28 -46.96
CA LEU A 233 -11.36 15.30 -46.74
C LEU A 233 -10.65 16.42 -47.52
N VAL A 234 -11.12 16.78 -48.72
CA VAL A 234 -10.56 17.91 -49.49
C VAL A 234 -10.96 19.25 -48.87
N LEU A 235 -12.21 19.42 -48.41
CA LEU A 235 -12.64 20.67 -47.76
C LEU A 235 -11.98 20.91 -46.40
N VAL A 236 -11.81 19.88 -45.57
CA VAL A 236 -11.08 19.99 -44.29
C VAL A 236 -9.61 20.35 -44.54
N LYS A 237 -8.98 19.77 -45.57
CA LYS A 237 -7.57 20.00 -45.90
C LYS A 237 -7.30 21.36 -46.56
N LEU A 238 -8.31 21.99 -47.17
CA LEU A 238 -8.25 23.35 -47.70
C LEU A 238 -8.55 24.44 -46.65
N HIS A 239 -9.21 24.10 -45.53
CA HIS A 239 -9.39 25.02 -44.41
C HIS A 239 -8.24 24.94 -43.38
N SER A 240 -7.54 23.80 -43.29
CA SER A 240 -6.35 23.64 -42.45
C SER A 240 -5.03 24.06 -43.12
N SER A 241 -5.07 24.58 -44.35
CA SER A 241 -3.89 25.08 -45.09
C SER A 241 -3.76 26.60 -45.04
N GLY A 242 -4.41 27.26 -44.08
CA GLY A 242 -3.91 28.53 -43.59
C GLY A 242 -2.53 28.30 -42.97
N THR A 243 -1.48 28.65 -43.71
CA THR A 243 -0.12 28.76 -43.18
C THR A 243 -0.11 29.91 -42.17
N GLY A 244 -0.52 29.60 -40.93
CA GLY A 244 -0.25 30.46 -39.79
C GLY A 244 1.25 30.67 -39.75
N ASP A 245 1.67 31.90 -40.02
CA ASP A 245 3.06 32.23 -40.28
C ASP A 245 3.91 31.77 -39.09
N SER A 246 4.89 30.89 -39.31
CA SER A 246 5.59 30.19 -38.22
C SER A 246 6.33 31.17 -37.31
N THR A 247 6.79 32.28 -37.90
CA THR A 247 7.27 33.50 -37.23
C THR A 247 6.33 34.01 -36.14
N THR A 248 5.02 33.94 -36.33
CA THR A 248 4.01 34.40 -35.36
C THR A 248 3.89 33.40 -34.20
N ARG A 249 3.88 32.08 -34.48
CA ARG A 249 3.89 31.02 -33.44
C ARG A 249 5.17 31.10 -32.60
N HIS A 250 6.32 31.38 -33.23
CA HIS A 250 7.60 31.57 -32.55
C HIS A 250 7.62 32.86 -31.73
N GLY A 251 7.16 33.99 -32.29
CA GLY A 251 7.07 35.26 -31.57
C GLY A 251 6.20 35.18 -30.31
N GLU A 252 5.04 34.54 -30.41
CA GLU A 252 4.17 34.31 -29.25
C GLU A 252 4.84 33.43 -28.20
N LEU A 253 5.41 32.27 -28.59
CA LEU A 253 6.10 31.38 -27.67
C LEU A 253 7.26 32.08 -26.95
N LEU A 254 8.14 32.77 -27.70
CA LEU A 254 9.29 33.47 -27.15
C LEU A 254 8.89 34.60 -26.19
N SER A 255 7.76 35.26 -26.42
CA SER A 255 7.21 36.27 -25.50
C SER A 255 6.79 35.71 -24.14
N GLN A 256 6.50 34.40 -24.06
CA GLN A 256 6.11 33.70 -22.83
C GLN A 256 7.30 33.05 -22.08
N ILE A 257 8.50 33.03 -22.69
CA ILE A 257 9.72 32.53 -22.05
C ILE A 257 10.39 33.69 -21.30
N HIS A 258 10.53 33.54 -19.98
CA HIS A 258 11.15 34.55 -19.13
C HIS A 258 12.39 33.96 -18.43
N ALA A 259 13.58 34.42 -18.84
CA ALA A 259 14.84 34.09 -18.18
C ALA A 259 15.17 35.14 -17.11
N SER A 260 14.94 34.82 -15.84
CA SER A 260 15.40 35.66 -14.72
C SER A 260 16.93 35.56 -14.62
N PRO A 261 17.65 36.68 -14.42
CA PRO A 261 19.09 36.64 -14.23
C PRO A 261 19.47 35.87 -12.96
N SER A 262 20.66 35.28 -12.94
CA SER A 262 21.24 34.76 -11.70
C SER A 262 21.46 35.91 -10.71
N PHE A 263 21.53 35.59 -9.41
CA PHE A 263 21.68 36.57 -8.32
C PHE A 263 22.85 37.56 -8.52
N ASN A 264 23.90 37.15 -9.22
CA ASN A 264 25.08 37.98 -9.50
C ASN A 264 24.95 38.89 -10.74
N SER A 265 23.76 39.00 -11.36
CA SER A 265 23.51 39.82 -12.57
C SER A 265 24.42 39.50 -13.77
N SER A 266 25.03 38.31 -13.79
CA SER A 266 25.99 37.94 -14.84
C SER A 266 25.30 37.86 -16.20
N ALA A 267 25.91 38.51 -17.20
CA ALA A 267 25.50 38.44 -18.59
C ALA A 267 25.23 36.99 -19.01
N GLN A 268 24.23 36.80 -19.86
CA GLN A 268 23.86 35.48 -20.35
C GLN A 268 25.02 34.83 -21.08
N LYS A 269 25.35 33.60 -20.69
CA LYS A 269 26.43 32.85 -21.31
C LYS A 269 25.92 32.03 -22.50
N GLN A 270 26.85 31.57 -23.34
CA GLN A 270 26.52 30.94 -24.61
C GLN A 270 25.98 29.51 -24.47
N ASN A 271 26.41 28.76 -23.47
CA ASN A 271 25.98 27.38 -23.24
C ASN A 271 25.23 27.27 -21.91
N ALA A 272 24.41 26.23 -21.76
CA ALA A 272 23.74 25.94 -20.49
C ALA A 272 23.74 24.46 -20.14
N ILE A 273 23.93 24.17 -18.85
CA ILE A 273 23.36 22.96 -18.23
C ILE A 273 21.92 23.29 -17.84
N VAL A 274 20.95 22.47 -18.24
CA VAL A 274 19.53 22.69 -17.93
C VAL A 274 18.94 21.50 -17.19
N VAL A 275 18.27 21.77 -16.07
CA VAL A 275 17.47 20.80 -15.29
C VAL A 275 16.01 21.23 -15.34
N LEU A 276 15.06 20.31 -15.52
CA LEU A 276 13.63 20.60 -15.45
C LEU A 276 13.08 20.33 -14.03
N LEU A 277 12.38 21.31 -13.45
CA LEU A 277 11.73 21.16 -12.15
C LEU A 277 10.26 20.69 -12.30
N THR A 278 10.04 19.39 -12.36
CA THR A 278 8.72 18.75 -12.53
C THR A 278 7.95 18.56 -11.22
N GLY A 279 7.77 19.63 -10.45
CA GLY A 279 7.02 19.63 -9.19
C GLY A 279 5.62 20.24 -9.33
N ALA A 280 4.58 19.46 -9.03
CA ALA A 280 3.17 19.84 -9.19
C ALA A 280 2.47 20.05 -7.83
N SER A 281 2.58 21.25 -7.25
CA SER A 281 1.69 21.69 -6.16
C SER A 281 1.98 23.14 -5.77
N SER A 282 1.00 24.02 -5.99
CA SER A 282 0.85 25.28 -5.25
C SER A 282 -0.12 25.13 -4.07
N SER A 283 -0.70 23.95 -3.87
CA SER A 283 -1.87 23.68 -3.02
C SER A 283 -1.55 22.99 -1.69
N SER A 284 -0.38 22.37 -1.56
CA SER A 284 0.07 21.73 -0.32
C SER A 284 0.80 22.74 0.58
N SER A 285 0.18 23.09 1.70
CA SER A 285 0.75 23.95 2.76
C SER A 285 2.00 23.39 3.44
N SER A 286 2.36 22.12 3.18
CA SER A 286 3.56 21.49 3.71
C SER A 286 4.82 21.99 3.00
N LEU A 287 5.78 22.52 3.76
CA LEU A 287 7.13 22.95 3.34
C LEU A 287 8.05 21.79 2.85
N ARG A 288 7.50 20.64 2.49
CA ARG A 288 8.26 19.45 2.07
C ARG A 288 8.83 19.66 0.67
N LEU A 289 10.13 19.47 0.52
CA LEU A 289 10.78 19.40 -0.78
C LEU A 289 10.46 18.04 -1.41
N ASP A 290 9.97 18.03 -2.65
CA ASP A 290 9.88 16.80 -3.45
C ASP A 290 11.27 16.37 -3.97
N ASP A 291 11.37 15.13 -4.44
CA ASP A 291 12.66 14.58 -4.89
C ASP A 291 13.21 15.31 -6.14
N PHE A 292 12.33 15.91 -6.96
CA PHE A 292 12.73 16.73 -8.12
C PHE A 292 13.39 18.05 -7.68
N CYS A 293 12.81 18.73 -6.69
CA CYS A 293 13.39 19.92 -6.09
C CYS A 293 14.70 19.59 -5.36
N LEU A 294 14.74 18.49 -4.59
CA LEU A 294 15.96 18.04 -3.91
C LEU A 294 17.09 17.77 -4.92
N GLY A 295 16.79 17.11 -6.04
CA GLY A 295 17.72 16.90 -7.14
C GLY A 295 18.19 18.19 -7.81
N ALA A 296 17.27 19.11 -8.13
CA ALA A 296 17.63 20.41 -8.71
C ALA A 296 18.52 21.26 -7.78
N LEU A 297 18.24 21.27 -6.47
CA LEU A 297 19.07 21.94 -5.46
C LEU A 297 20.44 21.28 -5.32
N PHE A 298 20.50 19.95 -5.37
CA PHE A 298 21.77 19.21 -5.40
C PHE A 298 22.59 19.56 -6.64
N HIS A 299 21.97 19.69 -7.82
CA HIS A 299 22.66 20.13 -9.04
C HIS A 299 23.16 21.56 -8.95
N ALA A 300 22.39 22.48 -8.35
CA ALA A 300 22.87 23.84 -8.06
C ALA A 300 24.11 23.83 -7.15
N HIS A 301 24.13 23.01 -6.09
CA HIS A 301 25.34 22.79 -5.29
C HIS A 301 26.50 22.23 -6.13
N THR A 302 26.25 21.17 -6.90
CA THR A 302 27.25 20.48 -7.73
C THR A 302 27.92 21.42 -8.73
N PHE A 303 27.15 22.22 -9.48
CA PHE A 303 27.70 23.04 -10.57
C PHE A 303 28.08 24.47 -10.14
N LEU A 304 27.61 24.99 -9.01
CA LEU A 304 27.91 26.36 -8.58
C LEU A 304 28.79 26.46 -7.33
N HIS A 305 28.85 25.43 -6.48
CA HIS A 305 29.46 25.50 -5.15
C HIS A 305 30.49 24.39 -4.83
N ASN A 306 30.26 23.15 -5.30
CA ASN A 306 31.16 22.03 -5.05
C ASN A 306 32.49 22.19 -5.82
N GLN A 307 33.59 22.43 -5.11
CA GLN A 307 34.91 22.70 -5.69
C GLN A 307 35.40 21.67 -6.73
N LYS A 308 34.95 20.41 -6.67
CA LYS A 308 35.32 19.36 -7.65
C LYS A 308 34.56 19.43 -8.98
N THR A 309 33.32 19.92 -8.95
CA THR A 309 32.35 19.84 -10.06
C THR A 309 31.81 21.20 -10.49
N ARG A 310 32.22 22.27 -9.81
CA ARG A 310 31.83 23.64 -10.09
C ARG A 310 32.23 24.05 -11.50
N LEU A 311 31.29 24.64 -12.22
CA LEU A 311 31.54 25.33 -13.48
C LEU A 311 32.54 26.46 -13.25
N ASP A 312 33.62 26.49 -14.03
CA ASP A 312 34.47 27.66 -14.10
C ASP A 312 33.59 28.89 -14.47
N PRO A 313 33.57 29.96 -13.67
CA PRO A 313 32.82 31.18 -13.99
C PRO A 313 33.07 31.70 -15.41
N SER A 314 34.29 31.52 -15.96
CA SER A 314 34.70 31.97 -17.28
C SER A 314 34.27 31.07 -18.45
N SER A 315 33.86 29.82 -18.18
CA SER A 315 33.63 28.74 -19.17
C SER A 315 32.50 28.93 -20.20
N GLY A 316 31.92 30.12 -20.33
CA GLY A 316 30.81 30.38 -21.25
C GLY A 316 29.55 29.53 -20.98
N THR A 317 29.47 28.84 -19.83
CA THR A 317 28.40 27.90 -19.49
C THR A 317 27.67 28.33 -18.22
N ASP A 318 26.34 28.46 -18.30
CA ASP A 318 25.43 28.71 -17.18
C ASP A 318 24.90 27.39 -16.58
N PHE A 319 24.55 27.38 -15.30
CA PHE A 319 23.64 26.38 -14.74
C PHE A 319 22.24 26.99 -14.62
N ALA A 320 21.27 26.41 -15.32
CA ALA A 320 19.92 26.90 -15.42
C ALA A 320 18.88 25.85 -15.00
N VAL A 321 17.77 26.30 -14.43
CA VAL A 321 16.62 25.45 -14.12
C VAL A 321 15.41 25.93 -14.90
N LEU A 322 14.81 25.02 -15.66
CA LEU A 322 13.58 25.21 -16.39
C LEU A 322 12.40 24.98 -15.44
N VAL A 323 11.54 25.97 -15.32
CA VAL A 323 10.41 25.98 -14.38
C VAL A 323 9.12 26.41 -15.08
N THR A 324 7.98 26.12 -14.49
CA THR A 324 6.67 26.63 -14.94
C THR A 324 6.08 27.57 -13.89
N LYS A 325 4.94 28.22 -14.18
CA LYS A 325 4.26 29.10 -13.20
C LYS A 325 3.69 28.31 -12.01
N GLU A 326 3.52 27.02 -12.20
CA GLU A 326 3.00 26.03 -11.26
C GLU A 326 4.10 25.38 -10.38
N SER A 327 5.39 25.56 -10.74
CA SER A 327 6.52 25.04 -9.96
C SER A 327 6.56 25.66 -8.55
N CYS A 328 6.98 24.88 -7.55
CA CYS A 328 7.03 25.30 -6.15
C CYS A 328 7.87 26.59 -5.95
N ARG A 329 7.21 27.71 -5.61
CA ARG A 329 7.85 29.03 -5.46
C ARG A 329 9.03 29.03 -4.47
N ALA A 330 8.93 28.27 -3.37
CA ALA A 330 10.00 28.16 -2.40
C ALA A 330 11.24 27.46 -2.99
N CYS A 331 11.05 26.42 -3.81
CA CYS A 331 12.13 25.75 -4.54
C CYS A 331 12.77 26.68 -5.58
N VAL A 332 11.96 27.42 -6.35
CA VAL A 332 12.45 28.39 -7.34
C VAL A 332 13.28 29.49 -6.67
N ALA A 333 12.80 30.02 -5.53
CA ALA A 333 13.54 31.00 -4.73
C ALA A 333 14.87 30.42 -4.20
N ALA A 334 14.85 29.20 -3.65
CA ALA A 334 16.05 28.50 -3.18
C ALA A 334 17.13 28.37 -4.28
N LEU A 335 16.72 27.95 -5.48
CA LEU A 335 17.60 27.81 -6.64
C LEU A 335 18.19 29.17 -7.08
N GLY A 336 17.37 30.22 -7.10
CA GLY A 336 17.82 31.59 -7.38
C GLY A 336 18.84 32.11 -6.35
N LYS A 337 18.61 31.87 -5.06
CA LYS A 337 19.55 32.23 -3.97
C LYS A 337 20.87 31.45 -4.04
N LEU A 338 20.83 30.20 -4.53
CA LEU A 338 22.04 29.41 -4.83
C LEU A 338 22.76 29.87 -6.12
N GLY A 339 22.21 30.83 -6.85
CA GLY A 339 22.82 31.42 -8.05
C GLY A 339 22.47 30.75 -9.38
N ALA A 340 21.51 29.81 -9.40
CA ALA A 340 21.03 29.23 -10.64
C ALA A 340 20.25 30.26 -11.47
N ARG A 341 20.33 30.17 -12.80
CA ARG A 341 19.48 30.98 -13.69
C ARG A 341 18.10 30.31 -13.79
N ILE A 342 17.03 31.06 -13.55
CA ILE A 342 15.66 30.53 -13.61
C ILE A 342 15.06 30.85 -14.97
N ILE A 343 14.64 29.84 -15.72
CA ILE A 343 13.98 29.98 -17.02
C ILE A 343 12.52 29.53 -16.87
N THR A 344 11.61 30.49 -16.83
CA THR A 344 10.17 30.20 -16.76
C THR A 344 9.63 29.97 -18.17
N VAL A 345 8.92 28.85 -18.37
CA VAL A 345 8.29 28.49 -19.65
C VAL A 345 6.81 28.11 -19.46
N PRO A 346 5.97 28.28 -20.50
CA PRO A 346 4.59 27.79 -20.47
C PRO A 346 4.55 26.26 -20.50
N LEU A 347 3.77 25.68 -19.58
CA LEU A 347 3.47 24.25 -19.51
C LEU A 347 2.96 23.73 -20.87
N VAL A 348 3.44 22.56 -21.29
CA VAL A 348 2.96 21.88 -22.50
C VAL A 348 1.78 20.99 -22.12
N ILE A 349 0.57 21.43 -22.46
CA ILE A 349 -0.67 20.67 -22.27
C ILE A 349 -1.01 19.96 -23.59
N PRO A 350 -1.00 18.62 -23.65
CA PRO A 350 -1.48 17.87 -24.82
C PRO A 350 -2.96 18.20 -25.10
N PRO A 351 -3.39 18.22 -26.38
CA PRO A 351 -4.78 18.57 -26.73
C PRO A 351 -5.82 17.60 -26.14
N ASP A 352 -5.45 16.34 -25.91
CA ASP A 352 -6.28 15.34 -25.22
C ASP A 352 -6.03 15.40 -23.71
N SER A 353 -6.84 16.18 -22.99
CA SER A 353 -6.65 16.48 -21.57
C SER A 353 -6.74 15.27 -20.61
N GLU A 354 -7.33 14.15 -21.06
CA GLU A 354 -7.55 12.93 -20.25
C GLU A 354 -6.26 12.19 -19.82
N MET A 355 -5.08 12.55 -20.36
CA MET A 355 -3.85 11.78 -20.12
C MET A 355 -3.24 11.90 -18.72
N GLY A 356 -3.73 12.84 -17.89
CA GLY A 356 -3.28 13.05 -16.53
C GLY A 356 -1.97 13.85 -16.41
N HIS A 357 -1.85 14.60 -15.30
CA HIS A 357 -0.84 15.64 -15.09
C HIS A 357 0.62 15.23 -15.33
N ARG A 358 0.97 13.95 -15.15
CA ARG A 358 2.34 13.45 -15.30
C ARG A 358 2.97 13.79 -16.66
N TYR A 359 2.19 13.73 -17.74
CA TYR A 359 2.71 13.97 -19.09
C TYR A 359 2.93 15.46 -19.39
N TYR A 360 2.23 16.37 -18.71
CA TYR A 360 2.38 17.81 -18.94
C TYR A 360 3.82 18.25 -18.62
N TYR A 361 4.35 17.77 -17.50
CA TYR A 361 5.73 18.00 -17.09
C TYR A 361 6.73 17.33 -18.03
N THR A 362 6.51 16.04 -18.37
CA THR A 362 7.35 15.29 -19.31
C THR A 362 7.50 16.01 -20.66
N PHE A 363 6.41 16.52 -21.24
CA PHE A 363 6.48 17.23 -22.52
C PHE A 363 6.93 18.69 -22.41
N THR A 364 6.84 19.30 -21.22
CA THR A 364 7.42 20.64 -20.98
C THR A 364 8.94 20.65 -21.12
N LYS A 365 9.61 19.50 -20.98
CA LYS A 365 11.04 19.31 -21.33
C LYS A 365 11.35 19.74 -22.77
N PHE A 366 10.41 19.61 -23.72
CA PHE A 366 10.62 20.03 -25.11
C PHE A 366 10.75 21.55 -25.29
N ARG A 367 10.31 22.36 -24.31
CA ARG A 367 10.54 23.82 -24.32
C ARG A 367 12.03 24.19 -24.35
N MET A 368 12.93 23.30 -23.97
CA MET A 368 14.38 23.52 -24.10
C MET A 368 14.83 23.74 -25.55
N TRP A 369 14.16 23.15 -26.55
CA TRP A 369 14.50 23.38 -27.96
C TRP A 369 14.08 24.78 -28.44
N ALA A 370 13.13 25.43 -27.77
CA ALA A 370 12.75 26.82 -28.07
C ALA A 370 13.74 27.86 -27.48
N LEU A 371 14.78 27.42 -26.78
CA LEU A 371 15.81 28.29 -26.21
C LEU A 371 16.91 28.70 -27.21
N GLU A 372 16.66 28.57 -28.51
CA GLU A 372 17.59 28.97 -29.59
C GLU A 372 18.06 30.43 -29.50
N PRO A 373 17.22 31.44 -29.17
CA PRO A 373 17.69 32.81 -28.99
C PRO A 373 18.54 33.03 -27.72
N PHE A 374 18.56 32.04 -26.81
CA PHE A 374 19.15 32.14 -25.48
C PHE A 374 20.48 31.37 -25.38
N TYR A 375 20.61 30.23 -26.05
CA TYR A 375 21.80 29.38 -25.94
C TYR A 375 22.25 28.80 -27.28
N ASN A 376 23.56 28.81 -27.50
CA ASN A 376 24.21 28.09 -28.58
C ASN A 376 24.06 26.57 -28.42
N SER A 377 24.13 26.06 -27.18
CA SER A 377 24.00 24.64 -26.89
C SER A 377 23.55 24.37 -25.45
N ILE A 378 22.87 23.23 -25.26
CA ILE A 378 22.26 22.80 -24.00
C ILE A 378 22.71 21.37 -23.68
N LEU A 379 23.23 21.18 -22.47
CA LEU A 379 23.35 19.87 -21.83
C LEU A 379 22.19 19.72 -20.84
N THR A 380 21.16 18.97 -21.20
CA THR A 380 20.05 18.68 -20.28
C THR A 380 20.37 17.46 -19.42
N MET A 381 19.98 17.51 -18.15
CA MET A 381 19.99 16.38 -17.24
C MET A 381 18.73 16.32 -16.40
N ASP A 382 18.25 15.11 -16.13
CA ASP A 382 17.14 14.90 -15.18
C ASP A 382 17.63 15.09 -13.73
N SER A 383 16.70 15.42 -12.83
CA SER A 383 17.03 15.79 -11.45
C SER A 383 17.69 14.66 -10.64
N ASP A 384 17.53 13.41 -11.06
CA ASP A 384 18.08 12.19 -10.47
C ASP A 384 19.33 11.64 -11.21
N LEU A 385 19.88 12.38 -12.18
CA LEU A 385 21.20 12.09 -12.77
C LEU A 385 22.32 12.85 -12.05
N LEU A 386 23.03 12.18 -11.14
CA LEU A 386 23.92 12.80 -10.16
C LEU A 386 25.39 12.76 -10.56
N PHE A 387 26.05 13.92 -10.53
CA PHE A 387 27.49 14.08 -10.75
C PHE A 387 28.19 14.36 -9.41
N LEU A 388 28.90 13.38 -8.87
CA LEU A 388 29.38 13.41 -7.48
C LEU A 388 30.81 13.91 -7.32
N GLU A 389 31.68 13.67 -8.31
CA GLU A 389 33.12 13.97 -8.21
C GLU A 389 33.75 14.63 -9.45
N GLN A 390 33.13 14.52 -10.62
CA GLN A 390 33.58 15.16 -11.85
C GLN A 390 32.38 15.72 -12.61
N ALA A 391 32.51 16.94 -13.14
CA ALA A 391 31.52 17.53 -14.02
C ALA A 391 31.70 17.01 -15.47
N PRO A 392 30.62 16.74 -16.21
CA PRO A 392 30.70 16.20 -17.57
C PRO A 392 30.99 17.26 -18.65
N VAL A 393 31.24 18.50 -18.24
CA VAL A 393 30.90 19.69 -19.02
C VAL A 393 31.82 19.89 -20.23
N SER A 394 33.13 20.03 -20.03
CA SER A 394 34.08 20.23 -21.12
C SER A 394 34.05 19.06 -22.11
N GLU A 395 34.25 17.84 -21.60
CA GLU A 395 34.31 16.62 -22.43
C GLU A 395 33.04 16.40 -23.27
N LEU A 396 31.85 16.82 -22.79
CA LEU A 396 30.63 16.75 -23.59
C LEU A 396 30.50 17.93 -24.56
N PHE A 397 30.67 19.18 -24.14
CA PHE A 397 30.52 20.33 -25.05
C PHE A 397 31.55 20.33 -26.20
N ASP A 398 32.74 19.76 -25.99
CA ASP A 398 33.77 19.56 -27.03
C ASP A 398 33.33 18.59 -28.15
N LEU A 399 32.25 17.80 -27.96
CA LEU A 399 31.67 16.94 -29.00
C LEU A 399 30.86 17.70 -30.06
N ILE A 400 30.50 18.98 -29.81
CA ILE A 400 29.74 19.79 -30.76
C ILE A 400 30.69 20.32 -31.85
N PRO A 401 30.49 19.96 -33.14
CA PRO A 401 31.35 20.45 -34.21
C PRO A 401 31.30 21.99 -34.32
N SER A 402 32.43 22.62 -34.63
CA SER A 402 32.50 24.07 -34.76
C SER A 402 31.45 24.61 -35.76
N LYS A 403 30.87 25.78 -35.47
CA LYS A 403 29.81 26.40 -36.30
C LYS A 403 30.29 26.93 -37.66
N GLN A 404 31.51 26.60 -38.11
CA GLN A 404 32.09 27.10 -39.36
C GLN A 404 31.42 26.56 -40.63
N ASN A 405 30.57 25.52 -40.53
CA ASN A 405 29.79 25.01 -41.66
C ASN A 405 28.28 25.32 -41.45
N THR A 406 27.80 26.40 -42.08
CA THR A 406 26.42 26.90 -41.95
C THR A 406 25.33 25.98 -42.53
N GLN A 407 25.72 24.91 -43.25
CA GLN A 407 24.77 23.93 -43.81
C GLN A 407 24.56 22.70 -42.91
N ARG A 408 25.22 22.60 -41.75
CA ARG A 408 25.04 21.45 -40.85
C ARG A 408 23.72 21.53 -40.08
N LYS A 409 23.07 20.38 -39.89
CA LYS A 409 21.89 20.26 -39.01
C LYS A 409 22.29 20.55 -37.54
N PRO A 410 21.34 21.00 -36.69
CA PRO A 410 21.57 21.11 -35.25
C PRO A 410 22.09 19.79 -34.67
N PHE A 411 23.11 19.88 -33.83
CA PHE A 411 23.67 18.72 -33.13
C PHE A 411 22.66 18.16 -32.13
N PHE A 412 22.55 16.84 -32.04
CA PHE A 412 21.84 16.14 -30.98
C PHE A 412 22.59 14.86 -30.62
N GLY A 413 22.87 14.66 -29.34
CA GLY A 413 23.47 13.45 -28.79
C GLY A 413 22.85 13.04 -27.46
N ALA A 414 22.80 11.74 -27.22
CA ALA A 414 22.25 11.14 -26.00
C ALA A 414 23.00 9.83 -25.67
N CYS A 415 22.93 9.38 -24.41
CA CYS A 415 23.47 8.07 -24.04
C CYS A 415 22.53 6.95 -24.53
N LYS A 416 23.08 5.85 -25.05
CA LYS A 416 22.28 4.64 -25.34
C LYS A 416 21.69 4.08 -24.04
N ASP A 417 20.43 3.64 -24.11
CA ASP A 417 19.76 2.97 -22.98
C ASP A 417 20.46 1.64 -22.63
N PHE A 418 20.27 1.15 -21.41
CA PHE A 418 20.91 -0.05 -20.90
C PHE A 418 20.38 -1.33 -21.59
N PRO A 419 21.22 -2.10 -22.29
CA PRO A 419 20.82 -3.38 -22.86
C PRO A 419 20.57 -4.40 -21.74
N GLY A 420 19.29 -4.76 -21.52
CA GLY A 420 18.90 -5.77 -20.52
C GLY A 420 17.48 -5.64 -19.98
N GLY A 421 16.83 -4.47 -20.10
CA GLY A 421 15.41 -4.35 -19.71
C GLY A 421 14.46 -5.10 -20.64
N ALA A 422 13.36 -5.65 -20.10
CA ALA A 422 12.34 -6.38 -20.89
C ALA A 422 11.66 -5.53 -21.99
N ASP A 423 11.74 -4.20 -21.89
CA ASP A 423 11.20 -3.22 -22.85
C ASP A 423 12.23 -2.80 -23.93
N TYR A 424 13.44 -3.37 -23.94
CA TYR A 424 14.57 -2.93 -24.78
C TYR A 424 14.28 -3.11 -26.27
N ARG A 425 13.93 -2.01 -26.94
CA ARG A 425 13.88 -1.93 -28.40
C ARG A 425 15.24 -1.46 -28.91
N THR A 426 15.83 -2.24 -29.81
CA THR A 426 17.11 -1.91 -30.46
C THR A 426 17.07 -0.50 -31.06
N GLY A 427 17.91 0.41 -30.53
CA GLY A 427 18.05 1.79 -31.03
C GLY A 427 17.53 2.89 -30.08
N GLN A 428 16.98 2.56 -28.91
CA GLN A 428 16.61 3.57 -27.90
C GLN A 428 17.83 4.22 -27.22
N PHE A 429 17.71 5.52 -26.95
CA PHE A 429 18.59 6.28 -26.07
C PHE A 429 17.83 6.71 -24.82
N ASP A 430 18.56 7.04 -23.76
CA ASP A 430 18.02 7.59 -22.52
C ASP A 430 17.94 9.13 -22.62
N SER A 431 16.82 9.73 -22.24
CA SER A 431 16.62 11.18 -22.28
C SER A 431 17.04 11.89 -20.99
N ALA A 432 17.52 11.16 -19.98
CA ALA A 432 18.03 11.73 -18.74
C ALA A 432 19.39 12.42 -18.89
N LEU A 433 20.13 12.18 -19.99
CA LEU A 433 21.30 12.97 -20.41
C LEU A 433 21.29 13.20 -21.91
N MET A 434 21.15 14.46 -22.35
CA MET A 434 21.22 14.83 -23.76
C MET A 434 22.00 16.12 -23.96
N LEU A 435 22.76 16.20 -25.05
CA LEU A 435 23.51 17.37 -25.47
C LEU A 435 23.03 17.78 -26.86
N PHE A 436 22.56 19.02 -27.02
CA PHE A 436 22.02 19.48 -28.29
C PHE A 436 22.15 20.97 -28.53
N GLU A 437 22.05 21.38 -29.80
CA GLU A 437 21.84 22.78 -30.16
C GLU A 437 20.32 23.01 -30.26
N PRO A 438 19.75 23.95 -29.47
CA PRO A 438 18.33 24.26 -29.55
C PRO A 438 17.94 24.81 -30.94
N SER A 439 16.70 24.55 -31.34
CA SER A 439 16.17 24.83 -32.67
C SER A 439 14.64 24.94 -32.57
N LEU A 440 14.08 26.10 -32.91
CA LEU A 440 12.63 26.34 -32.93
C LEU A 440 11.91 25.39 -33.89
N ASN A 441 12.55 25.05 -35.01
CA ASN A 441 12.04 24.04 -35.93
C ASN A 441 12.00 22.63 -35.28
N ASP A 442 13.00 22.26 -34.48
CA ASP A 442 13.00 20.97 -33.77
C ASP A 442 11.91 20.94 -32.69
N HIS A 443 11.75 22.04 -31.94
CA HIS A 443 10.67 22.22 -30.96
C HIS A 443 9.30 21.94 -31.57
N ASP A 444 8.97 22.60 -32.69
CA ASP A 444 7.65 22.46 -33.32
C ASP A 444 7.39 21.03 -33.79
N ASN A 445 8.38 20.39 -34.42
CA ASN A 445 8.28 18.99 -34.82
C ASN A 445 8.10 18.03 -33.62
N LEU A 446 8.74 18.30 -32.48
CA LEU A 446 8.59 17.50 -31.26
C LEU A 446 7.21 17.69 -30.62
N VAL A 447 6.70 18.93 -30.57
CA VAL A 447 5.35 19.24 -30.07
C VAL A 447 4.28 18.59 -30.95
N ASP A 448 4.41 18.71 -32.27
CA ASP A 448 3.44 18.14 -33.22
C ASP A 448 3.50 16.59 -33.25
N LEU A 449 4.57 15.97 -32.73
CA LEU A 449 4.66 14.51 -32.53
C LEU A 449 3.94 13.98 -31.28
N ILE A 450 3.60 14.84 -30.30
CA ILE A 450 2.97 14.43 -29.02
C ILE A 450 1.66 13.63 -29.25
N PRO A 451 0.67 14.10 -30.05
CA PRO A 451 -0.59 13.37 -30.24
C PRO A 451 -0.39 11.99 -30.89
N SER A 452 0.63 11.85 -31.75
CA SER A 452 0.98 10.57 -32.39
C SER A 452 1.76 9.59 -31.50
N SER A 453 2.01 9.98 -30.24
CA SER A 453 2.88 9.28 -29.29
C SER A 453 2.23 9.12 -27.89
N VAL A 454 0.91 9.31 -27.84
CA VAL A 454 0.03 9.12 -26.68
C VAL A 454 0.34 7.82 -25.94
N GLY A 455 0.51 7.93 -24.60
CA GLY A 455 0.88 6.83 -23.72
C GLY A 455 2.38 6.70 -23.42
N PHE A 456 3.26 7.33 -24.21
CA PHE A 456 4.71 7.22 -24.08
C PHE A 456 5.37 8.48 -23.49
N GLY A 457 6.45 8.30 -22.71
CA GLY A 457 7.23 9.41 -22.13
C GLY A 457 8.13 10.12 -23.16
N ASP A 458 8.81 11.19 -22.71
CA ASP A 458 9.74 12.02 -23.50
C ASP A 458 10.78 11.18 -24.25
N GLN A 459 11.42 10.23 -23.56
CA GLN A 459 12.43 9.32 -24.12
C GLN A 459 11.98 8.65 -25.43
N ARG A 460 10.72 8.21 -25.50
CA ARG A 460 10.17 7.52 -26.68
C ARG A 460 9.80 8.47 -27.81
N VAL A 461 9.31 9.69 -27.51
CA VAL A 461 9.07 10.74 -28.53
C VAL A 461 10.40 11.19 -29.12
N LEU A 462 11.39 11.45 -28.27
CA LEU A 462 12.74 11.85 -28.66
C LEU A 462 13.44 10.75 -29.46
N THR A 463 13.35 9.48 -29.04
CA THR A 463 13.84 8.34 -29.84
C THR A 463 13.14 8.27 -31.19
N LYS A 464 11.82 8.47 -31.26
CA LYS A 464 11.06 8.45 -32.52
C LYS A 464 11.51 9.55 -33.48
N TYR A 465 11.84 10.74 -32.96
CA TYR A 465 12.30 11.89 -33.75
C TYR A 465 13.77 11.75 -34.22
N TYR A 466 14.66 11.27 -33.35
CA TYR A 466 16.11 11.17 -33.60
C TYR A 466 16.61 9.74 -33.92
N ASN A 467 15.71 8.83 -34.35
CA ASN A 467 16.05 7.43 -34.63
C ASN A 467 17.11 7.28 -35.74
N SER A 468 18.02 6.31 -35.63
CA SER A 468 19.14 6.09 -36.56
C SER A 468 18.73 5.85 -38.01
N ASN A 469 17.48 5.42 -38.24
CA ASN A 469 16.92 5.17 -39.57
C ASN A 469 16.12 6.37 -40.13
N GLY A 470 16.04 7.48 -39.40
CA GLY A 470 15.34 8.71 -39.80
C GLY A 470 16.29 9.75 -40.41
N ASN A 471 15.72 10.88 -40.86
CA ASN A 471 16.47 12.00 -41.43
C ASN A 471 17.39 12.75 -40.44
N ARG A 472 17.44 12.33 -39.16
CA ARG A 472 18.25 12.89 -38.08
C ARG A 472 18.72 11.77 -37.15
N SER A 473 19.97 11.34 -37.27
CA SER A 473 20.61 10.43 -36.32
C SER A 473 21.14 11.18 -35.10
N PHE A 474 21.18 10.53 -33.94
CA PHE A 474 21.82 11.04 -32.73
C PHE A 474 23.27 10.58 -32.60
N VAL A 475 24.12 11.41 -31.97
CA VAL A 475 25.47 11.02 -31.55
C VAL A 475 25.39 10.29 -30.20
N THR A 476 26.01 9.12 -30.08
CA THR A 476 26.04 8.39 -28.81
C THR A 476 27.04 9.02 -27.85
N LEU A 477 26.55 9.56 -26.72
CA LEU A 477 27.40 10.12 -25.67
C LEU A 477 28.07 9.01 -24.82
N PRO A 478 29.27 9.24 -24.26
CA PRO A 478 29.99 8.24 -23.48
C PRO A 478 29.20 7.74 -22.25
N ARG A 479 29.03 6.41 -22.15
CA ARG A 479 28.19 5.74 -21.13
C ARG A 479 28.60 6.05 -19.68
N LYS A 480 29.86 6.43 -19.42
CA LYS A 480 30.35 6.85 -18.09
C LYS A 480 29.59 8.06 -17.51
N PHE A 481 29.01 8.91 -18.36
CA PHE A 481 28.21 10.04 -17.92
C PHE A 481 26.75 9.67 -17.59
N HIS A 482 26.34 8.42 -17.87
CA HIS A 482 24.97 7.94 -17.64
C HIS A 482 24.96 6.47 -17.16
N VAL A 483 25.43 6.27 -15.93
CA VAL A 483 25.43 4.98 -15.24
C VAL A 483 24.13 4.81 -14.44
N GLY A 484 23.04 4.49 -15.13
CA GLY A 484 21.78 4.05 -14.52
C GLY A 484 21.78 2.57 -14.13
N ARG A 485 20.80 2.17 -13.30
CA ARG A 485 20.60 0.79 -12.77
C ARG A 485 21.81 0.22 -12.03
N LEU A 486 22.21 0.87 -10.95
CA LEU A 486 23.44 0.57 -10.18
C LEU A 486 23.54 -0.87 -9.65
N ASN A 487 22.43 -1.59 -9.51
CA ASN A 487 22.38 -2.99 -9.13
C ASN A 487 22.65 -3.97 -10.30
N GLU A 488 22.42 -3.54 -11.55
CA GLU A 488 22.74 -4.29 -12.77
C GLU A 488 24.17 -4.01 -13.27
N ARG A 489 24.99 -3.25 -12.51
CA ARG A 489 26.35 -2.85 -12.92
C ARG A 489 27.45 -3.62 -12.22
N THR A 490 28.51 -3.89 -12.97
CA THR A 490 29.78 -4.35 -12.39
C THR A 490 30.38 -3.28 -11.49
N LYS A 491 31.23 -3.71 -10.55
CA LYS A 491 31.97 -2.79 -9.68
C LYS A 491 32.80 -1.78 -10.50
N SER A 492 33.47 -2.24 -11.56
CA SER A 492 34.26 -1.37 -12.46
C SER A 492 33.36 -0.32 -13.12
N GLU A 493 32.22 -0.68 -13.72
CA GLU A 493 31.32 0.32 -14.33
C GLU A 493 30.81 1.38 -13.34
N ILE A 494 30.75 1.07 -12.04
CA ILE A 494 30.41 2.02 -10.98
C ILE A 494 31.63 2.89 -10.60
N GLU A 495 32.82 2.30 -10.53
CA GLU A 495 34.08 3.01 -10.21
C GLU A 495 34.55 3.92 -11.38
N ASP A 496 34.32 3.51 -12.62
CA ASP A 496 34.54 4.25 -13.88
C ASP A 496 33.42 5.26 -14.20
N GLY A 497 32.34 5.24 -13.41
CA GLY A 497 31.18 6.11 -13.58
C GLY A 497 31.43 7.55 -13.13
N VAL A 498 30.92 8.51 -13.91
CA VAL A 498 30.99 9.95 -13.64
C VAL A 498 29.61 10.52 -13.29
N GLY A 499 28.59 10.14 -14.06
CA GLY A 499 27.19 10.51 -13.82
C GLY A 499 26.36 9.27 -13.51
N PHE A 500 25.59 9.32 -12.42
CA PHE A 500 24.84 8.18 -11.88
C PHE A 500 23.33 8.47 -11.86
N HIS A 501 22.55 7.76 -12.66
CA HIS A 501 21.10 7.94 -12.72
C HIS A 501 20.44 7.10 -11.62
N HIS A 502 20.16 7.73 -10.48
CA HIS A 502 19.70 7.02 -9.28
C HIS A 502 19.04 7.93 -8.22
N LYS A 503 17.91 7.47 -7.67
CA LYS A 503 17.19 8.12 -6.58
C LYS A 503 17.62 7.60 -5.21
N PHE A 504 18.75 8.09 -4.69
CA PHE A 504 19.21 7.79 -3.33
C PHE A 504 18.19 8.02 -2.21
N PRO A 505 17.20 8.94 -2.30
CA PRO A 505 16.13 9.04 -1.30
C PRO A 505 15.26 7.78 -1.19
N GLU A 506 15.03 7.05 -2.31
CA GLU A 506 13.96 6.05 -2.43
C GLU A 506 14.45 4.59 -2.49
N VAL A 507 15.63 4.33 -3.05
CA VAL A 507 16.03 2.96 -3.48
C VAL A 507 17.01 2.32 -2.50
N ARG A 508 16.82 1.03 -2.20
CA ARG A 508 17.76 0.24 -1.39
C ARG A 508 19.09 0.06 -2.11
N LEU A 509 20.19 0.18 -1.37
CA LEU A 509 21.55 -0.01 -1.87
C LEU A 509 21.95 -1.49 -1.75
N GLU A 510 22.04 -2.17 -2.89
CA GLU A 510 22.30 -3.62 -2.93
C GLU A 510 23.79 -3.98 -2.96
N THR A 511 24.67 -3.03 -3.32
CA THR A 511 26.12 -3.29 -3.49
C THR A 511 26.99 -2.34 -2.66
N LYS A 512 28.16 -2.82 -2.19
CA LYS A 512 29.16 -1.98 -1.50
C LYS A 512 29.60 -0.76 -2.33
N ALA A 513 29.61 -0.88 -3.66
CA ALA A 513 29.90 0.24 -4.55
C ALA A 513 28.78 1.31 -4.51
N SER A 514 27.50 0.89 -4.52
CA SER A 514 26.36 1.80 -4.36
C SER A 514 26.31 2.47 -2.98
N GLN A 515 26.72 1.78 -1.91
CA GLN A 515 26.92 2.38 -0.58
C GLN A 515 28.01 3.47 -0.60
N GLY A 516 29.11 3.24 -1.34
CA GLY A 516 30.15 4.25 -1.58
C GLY A 516 29.62 5.49 -2.28
N LEU A 517 28.74 5.33 -3.28
CA LEU A 517 28.08 6.46 -3.96
C LEU A 517 27.11 7.21 -3.03
N PHE A 518 26.32 6.50 -2.21
CA PHE A 518 25.45 7.15 -1.24
C PHE A 518 26.25 8.02 -0.26
N LYS A 519 27.40 7.55 0.24
CA LYS A 519 28.25 8.35 1.11
C LYS A 519 28.78 9.63 0.41
N LYS A 520 29.05 9.57 -0.90
CA LYS A 520 29.42 10.75 -1.71
C LYS A 520 28.21 11.70 -1.88
N TRP A 521 27.01 11.17 -2.17
CA TRP A 521 25.77 11.95 -2.28
C TRP A 521 25.39 12.63 -0.96
N ALA A 522 25.39 11.88 0.15
CA ALA A 522 25.14 12.39 1.50
C ALA A 522 26.09 13.54 1.85
N LYS A 523 27.39 13.41 1.56
CA LYS A 523 28.37 14.50 1.72
C LYS A 523 28.04 15.73 0.87
N GLY A 524 27.54 15.55 -0.35
CA GLY A 524 27.09 16.65 -1.20
C GLY A 524 25.84 17.34 -0.67
N ILE A 525 24.85 16.58 -0.17
CA ILE A 525 23.65 17.14 0.50
C ILE A 525 24.03 17.88 1.79
N GLN A 526 24.97 17.35 2.57
CA GLN A 526 25.52 18.06 3.74
C GLN A 526 26.19 19.38 3.32
N GLY A 527 27.03 19.38 2.28
CA GLY A 527 27.65 20.60 1.74
C GLY A 527 26.62 21.65 1.31
N LEU A 528 25.55 21.23 0.62
CA LEU A 528 24.42 22.08 0.29
C LEU A 528 23.71 22.61 1.55
N ARG A 529 23.37 21.75 2.53
CA ARG A 529 22.72 22.18 3.78
C ARG A 529 23.59 23.17 4.54
N GLN A 530 24.91 23.00 4.56
CA GLN A 530 25.84 23.95 5.19
C GLN A 530 25.74 25.35 4.58
N ILE A 531 25.67 25.44 3.24
CA ILE A 531 25.50 26.72 2.53
C ILE A 531 24.15 27.35 2.86
N GLN A 532 23.06 26.56 2.79
CA GLN A 532 21.72 27.05 3.11
C GLN A 532 21.61 27.52 4.57
N MET A 533 22.15 26.76 5.52
CA MET A 533 22.21 27.15 6.94
C MET A 533 23.02 28.44 7.14
N GLY A 534 24.13 28.63 6.41
CA GLY A 534 24.89 29.89 6.40
C GLY A 534 24.08 31.07 5.84
N MET A 535 23.20 30.84 4.88
CA MET A 535 22.26 31.85 4.38
C MET A 535 21.10 32.11 5.36
N VAL A 536 20.66 31.10 6.12
CA VAL A 536 19.70 31.26 7.23
C VAL A 536 20.30 32.11 8.34
N SER A 537 21.54 31.87 8.76
CA SER A 537 22.19 32.70 9.80
C SER A 537 22.38 34.15 9.35
N GLN A 538 22.61 34.39 8.04
CA GLN A 538 22.65 35.73 7.47
C GLN A 538 21.25 36.38 7.31
N GLY A 539 20.16 35.63 7.49
CA GLY A 539 18.79 36.11 7.30
C GLY A 539 18.40 36.31 5.84
N VAL A 540 19.16 35.75 4.88
CA VAL A 540 18.93 35.93 3.43
C VAL A 540 18.21 34.74 2.77
N TRP A 541 18.04 33.62 3.50
CA TRP A 541 17.35 32.40 3.08
C TRP A 541 15.82 32.49 3.22
N THR A 542 15.26 33.56 2.66
CA THR A 542 13.82 33.83 2.61
C THR A 542 13.38 34.16 1.18
N THR A 543 12.11 33.95 0.89
CA THR A 543 11.47 34.44 -0.35
C THR A 543 11.36 35.96 -0.31
N ASP A 544 11.02 36.58 -1.45
CA ASP A 544 10.79 38.03 -1.54
C ASP A 544 9.61 38.50 -0.68
N GLU A 545 8.73 37.58 -0.25
CA GLU A 545 7.65 37.81 0.71
C GLU A 545 8.10 37.66 2.18
N ASN A 546 9.42 37.58 2.45
CA ASN A 546 10.05 37.24 3.72
C ASN A 546 9.58 35.90 4.34
N LYS A 547 9.11 34.95 3.51
CA LYS A 547 8.75 33.61 3.98
C LYS A 547 10.00 32.72 4.05
N PRO A 548 10.14 31.87 5.07
CA PRO A 548 11.22 30.88 5.14
C PRO A 548 11.25 29.99 3.89
N ILE A 549 12.45 29.71 3.39
CA ILE A 549 12.69 28.73 2.33
C ILE A 549 13.09 27.39 2.99
N PRO A 550 12.51 26.24 2.63
CA PRO A 550 12.89 24.95 3.21
C PRO A 550 14.36 24.61 2.93
N LEU A 551 14.99 23.88 3.86
CA LEU A 551 16.34 23.37 3.70
C LEU A 551 16.33 21.95 3.15
N VAL A 552 17.41 21.50 2.51
CA VAL A 552 17.62 20.06 2.31
C VAL A 552 17.88 19.38 3.66
N PRO A 553 17.48 18.12 3.85
CA PRO A 553 17.61 17.45 5.15
C PRO A 553 19.08 17.12 5.48
N PRO A 554 19.44 17.01 6.78
CA PRO A 554 20.77 16.60 7.18
C PRO A 554 20.92 15.08 7.00
N VAL A 555 21.50 14.66 5.89
CA VAL A 555 21.63 13.23 5.55
C VAL A 555 22.80 12.61 6.34
N PRO A 556 22.60 11.52 7.10
CA PRO A 556 23.70 10.78 7.74
C PRO A 556 24.55 10.02 6.70
N SER A 557 25.79 9.67 7.08
CA SER A 557 26.72 9.03 6.14
C SER A 557 26.45 7.54 5.86
N LEU A 558 25.58 6.92 6.66
CA LEU A 558 25.07 5.55 6.48
C LEU A 558 23.64 5.59 5.93
N PHE A 559 23.32 4.63 5.05
CA PHE A 559 22.03 4.60 4.37
C PHE A 559 20.90 4.14 5.31
N GLU A 560 21.24 3.24 6.23
CA GLU A 560 20.35 2.67 7.23
C GLU A 560 19.83 3.77 8.17
N ASP A 561 20.71 4.66 8.64
CA ASP A 561 20.37 5.84 9.45
C ASP A 561 19.47 6.81 8.67
N TRP A 562 19.73 7.00 7.37
CA TRP A 562 18.92 7.86 6.51
C TRP A 562 17.49 7.31 6.35
N ILE A 563 17.34 6.01 6.15
CA ILE A 563 16.03 5.35 6.08
C ILE A 563 15.31 5.41 7.43
N HIS A 564 16.03 5.26 8.54
CA HIS A 564 15.48 5.43 9.89
C HIS A 564 14.89 6.84 10.11
N MET A 565 15.67 7.87 9.79
CA MET A 565 15.26 9.26 9.93
C MET A 565 14.09 9.61 8.98
N ARG A 566 14.18 9.23 7.69
CA ARG A 566 13.13 9.50 6.67
C ARG A 566 11.78 8.88 7.05
N THR A 567 11.78 7.67 7.62
CA THR A 567 10.54 6.95 7.97
C THR A 567 9.88 7.46 9.24
N ARG A 568 10.64 7.95 10.23
CA ARG A 568 10.10 8.36 11.53
C ARG A 568 9.79 9.85 11.66
N HIS A 569 10.53 10.72 10.98
CA HIS A 569 10.60 12.15 11.35
C HIS A 569 10.28 13.09 10.19
N SER A 570 9.47 12.63 9.22
CA SER A 570 9.29 13.25 7.89
C SER A 570 8.86 14.72 7.85
N HIS A 571 8.30 15.28 8.93
CA HIS A 571 7.87 16.67 9.03
C HIS A 571 9.01 17.63 9.38
N ILE A 572 9.88 17.28 10.33
CA ILE A 572 10.93 18.17 10.87
C ILE A 572 12.26 18.15 10.11
N MET A 573 12.50 17.20 9.18
CA MET A 573 13.84 17.04 8.57
C MET A 573 14.29 18.25 7.74
N PHE A 574 13.35 19.04 7.24
CA PHE A 574 13.61 20.22 6.40
C PHE A 574 13.76 21.51 7.23
N ASP A 575 13.56 21.42 8.55
CA ASP A 575 13.60 22.56 9.47
C ASP A 575 15.03 23.07 9.69
N SER A 576 15.12 24.37 9.93
CA SER A 576 16.33 25.09 10.32
C SER A 576 16.46 25.15 11.86
N ILE A 577 17.60 24.71 12.37
CA ILE A 577 17.83 24.56 13.82
C ILE A 577 19.04 25.39 14.26
N ALA A 578 18.90 26.17 15.33
CA ALA A 578 20.00 26.84 16.01
C ALA A 578 20.20 26.29 17.43
N LEU A 579 21.43 25.90 17.77
CA LEU A 579 21.86 25.77 19.16
C LEU A 579 22.34 27.15 19.63
N VAL A 580 21.83 27.65 20.76
CA VAL A 580 22.15 29.00 21.24
C VAL A 580 22.74 28.94 22.64
N SER A 581 23.97 29.46 22.77
CA SER A 581 24.70 29.46 24.04
C SER A 581 24.84 30.87 24.60
N PHE A 582 24.44 31.06 25.84
CA PHE A 582 24.56 32.34 26.57
C PHE A 582 25.49 32.25 27.78
N GLY A 583 26.21 33.33 28.06
CA GLY A 583 27.10 33.43 29.23
C GLY A 583 28.51 32.93 28.95
N MET A 584 29.32 32.77 30.00
CA MET A 584 30.69 32.27 29.85
C MET A 584 30.67 30.74 29.72
N ILE A 585 30.88 30.26 28.50
CA ILE A 585 31.27 28.89 28.20
C ILE A 585 32.75 28.89 27.80
N SER A 586 33.46 27.80 28.08
CA SER A 586 34.88 27.71 27.71
C SER A 586 35.04 27.55 26.19
N ASP A 587 36.18 27.97 25.63
CA ASP A 587 36.47 27.83 24.19
C ASP A 587 36.37 26.37 23.73
N GLN A 588 36.82 25.42 24.58
CA GLN A 588 36.68 23.99 24.31
C GLN A 588 35.21 23.56 24.23
N GLU A 589 34.31 24.15 25.02
CA GLU A 589 32.89 23.84 24.98
C GLU A 589 32.19 24.53 23.80
N VAL A 590 32.63 25.73 23.39
CA VAL A 590 32.24 26.33 22.10
C VAL A 590 32.58 25.37 20.95
N VAL A 591 33.79 24.81 20.95
CA VAL A 591 34.22 23.81 19.96
C VAL A 591 33.38 22.54 20.01
N ASN A 592 33.10 22.00 21.21
CA ASN A 592 32.25 20.80 21.35
C ASN A 592 30.83 21.03 20.79
N ARG A 593 30.21 22.18 21.13
CA ARG A 593 28.87 22.55 20.64
C ARG A 593 28.85 22.81 19.13
N ASN A 594 29.92 23.38 18.57
CA ASN A 594 30.11 23.49 17.12
C ASN A 594 30.16 22.12 16.45
N VAL A 595 30.87 21.14 17.02
CA VAL A 595 30.93 19.76 16.48
C VAL A 595 29.55 19.11 16.50
N VAL A 596 28.80 19.23 17.61
CA VAL A 596 27.42 18.70 17.69
C VAL A 596 26.51 19.36 16.64
N ALA A 597 26.54 20.69 16.50
CA ALA A 597 25.72 21.39 15.51
C ALA A 597 26.06 21.00 14.06
N THR A 598 27.35 20.94 13.74
CA THR A 598 27.83 20.66 12.37
C THR A 598 27.85 19.17 12.00
N THR A 599 27.61 18.26 12.96
CA THR A 599 27.44 16.82 12.67
C THR A 599 26.27 16.64 11.69
N ASN A 600 26.56 16.10 10.50
CA ASN A 600 25.65 16.02 9.35
C ASN A 600 24.97 17.36 8.96
N GLN A 601 25.54 18.49 9.40
CA GLN A 601 25.01 19.85 9.22
C GLN A 601 23.58 20.04 9.78
N GLN A 602 23.25 19.35 10.87
CA GLN A 602 21.91 19.36 11.46
C GLN A 602 21.49 20.74 11.99
N ALA A 603 22.42 21.51 12.58
CA ALA A 603 22.17 22.83 13.16
C ALA A 603 23.35 23.81 12.95
N ILE A 604 23.13 25.08 13.31
CA ILE A 604 24.22 26.05 13.56
C ILE A 604 24.30 26.29 15.07
N HIS A 605 25.52 26.46 15.60
CA HIS A 605 25.72 26.97 16.95
C HIS A 605 26.00 28.48 16.92
N GLU A 606 25.12 29.25 17.56
CA GLU A 606 25.19 30.71 17.70
C GLU A 606 25.58 31.05 19.14
N HIS A 607 26.78 31.59 19.33
CA HIS A 607 27.22 32.06 20.65
C HIS A 607 26.81 33.52 20.85
N GLY A 608 25.86 33.78 21.76
CA GLY A 608 25.32 35.12 22.03
C GLY A 608 26.30 36.10 22.71
N GLY A 609 27.53 35.66 22.98
CA GLY A 609 28.58 36.44 23.63
C GLY A 609 28.17 36.95 25.02
N GLU A 610 28.77 38.06 25.43
CA GLU A 610 28.47 38.70 26.71
C GLU A 610 27.14 39.49 26.72
N LYS A 611 26.43 39.58 25.58
CA LYS A 611 25.47 40.67 25.31
C LYS A 611 24.07 40.54 25.94
N PRO A 612 23.72 39.43 26.61
CA PRO A 612 22.71 39.47 27.68
C PRO A 612 23.22 38.78 28.97
N ARG A 613 24.33 39.27 29.53
CA ARG A 613 25.02 38.64 30.68
C ARG A 613 24.22 38.51 31.99
N LYS A 614 23.03 39.12 32.16
CA LYS A 614 22.39 39.25 33.48
C LYS A 614 20.87 39.02 33.62
N LEU A 615 20.07 38.88 32.56
CA LEU A 615 18.61 38.69 32.69
C LEU A 615 18.03 37.70 31.66
N LEU A 616 17.29 36.68 32.11
CA LEU A 616 16.54 35.75 31.26
C LEU A 616 15.65 36.45 30.23
N ILE A 617 14.99 37.55 30.62
CA ILE A 617 14.13 38.36 29.74
C ILE A 617 14.89 38.82 28.49
N GLN A 618 16.18 39.18 28.61
CA GLN A 618 16.99 39.60 27.46
C GLN A 618 17.36 38.41 26.57
N LYS A 619 17.63 37.22 27.15
CA LYS A 619 17.86 35.98 26.39
C LYS A 619 16.61 35.58 25.60
N LEU A 620 15.44 35.53 26.26
CA LEU A 620 14.16 35.23 25.62
C LEU A 620 13.78 36.25 24.55
N LYS A 621 14.04 37.53 24.80
CA LYS A 621 13.85 38.61 23.80
C LYS A 621 14.73 38.39 22.58
N TYR A 622 16.02 38.11 22.75
CA TYR A 622 16.93 37.80 21.63
C TYR A 622 16.51 36.53 20.87
N VAL A 623 16.06 35.49 21.57
CA VAL A 623 15.49 34.30 20.94
C VAL A 623 14.27 34.65 20.08
N ALA A 624 13.33 35.45 20.59
CA ALA A 624 12.13 35.83 19.86
C ALA A 624 12.35 36.85 18.72
N GLU A 625 13.29 37.80 18.86
CA GLU A 625 13.55 38.87 17.89
C GLU A 625 14.64 38.56 16.87
N SER A 626 15.55 37.64 17.16
CA SER A 626 16.74 37.42 16.33
C SER A 626 16.96 35.95 15.96
N MET A 627 16.46 35.00 16.76
CA MET A 627 16.62 33.57 16.46
C MET A 627 15.40 33.01 15.75
N LEU A 628 14.19 33.11 16.33
CA LEU A 628 12.96 32.55 15.74
C LEU A 628 12.51 33.23 14.45
N ASP A 629 13.03 34.42 14.12
CA ASP A 629 12.83 35.02 12.78
C ASP A 629 13.66 34.32 11.69
N ARG A 630 14.83 33.76 12.05
CA ARG A 630 15.72 33.05 11.12
C ARG A 630 15.48 31.53 11.14
N TYR A 631 15.29 30.96 12.32
CA TYR A 631 15.25 29.51 12.55
C TYR A 631 13.85 29.00 12.90
N ASP A 632 13.52 27.78 12.46
CA ASP A 632 12.29 27.06 12.80
C ASP A 632 12.34 26.55 14.24
N TRP A 633 13.51 26.07 14.67
CA TRP A 633 13.79 25.64 16.04
C TRP A 633 15.03 26.30 16.63
N VAL A 634 14.95 26.64 17.91
CA VAL A 634 16.05 27.24 18.68
C VAL A 634 16.20 26.47 19.98
N TRP A 635 17.30 25.75 20.15
CA TRP A 635 17.66 25.08 21.39
C TRP A 635 18.65 25.93 22.19
N VAL A 636 18.13 26.64 23.18
CA VAL A 636 18.88 27.44 24.14
C VAL A 636 19.54 26.53 25.17
N TRP A 637 20.86 26.49 25.17
CA TRP A 637 21.66 25.71 26.11
C TRP A 637 22.17 26.61 27.25
N GLY A 638 22.05 26.10 28.48
CA GLY A 638 22.71 26.68 29.65
C GLY A 638 24.24 26.67 29.50
N ASN A 639 24.93 27.47 30.31
CA ASN A 639 26.39 27.47 30.35
C ASN A 639 26.98 26.20 30.97
N GLN A 640 26.23 25.48 31.81
CA GLN A 640 26.65 24.22 32.45
C GLN A 640 26.50 22.97 31.56
N VAL A 641 25.75 23.05 30.46
CA VAL A 641 25.54 21.92 29.53
C VAL A 641 26.88 21.55 28.87
N THR A 642 27.25 20.28 28.84
CA THR A 642 28.47 19.84 28.15
C THR A 642 28.14 18.97 26.94
N ALA A 643 28.54 19.39 25.75
CA ALA A 643 28.46 18.57 24.54
C ALA A 643 29.49 17.43 24.57
N THR A 644 29.03 16.20 24.32
CA THR A 644 29.92 15.07 24.01
C THR A 644 30.47 15.21 22.59
N LYS A 645 31.77 14.96 22.39
CA LYS A 645 32.45 15.11 21.08
C LYS A 645 31.84 14.28 19.94
N GLU A 646 31.22 13.14 20.27
CA GLU A 646 30.54 12.26 19.32
C GLU A 646 29.08 12.06 19.75
N PRO A 647 28.11 12.79 19.15
CA PRO A 647 26.69 12.55 19.42
C PRO A 647 26.27 11.22 18.80
N LYS A 648 25.85 10.24 19.63
CA LYS A 648 25.41 8.90 19.17
C LYS A 648 24.05 8.88 18.44
N ARG A 649 23.34 10.01 18.39
CA ARG A 649 22.02 10.19 17.76
C ARG A 649 21.98 11.55 17.05
N LEU A 650 21.14 11.68 16.03
CA LEU A 650 20.89 12.98 15.43
C LEU A 650 20.00 13.82 16.33
N LEU A 651 20.22 15.13 16.29
CA LEU A 651 19.35 16.13 16.89
C LEU A 651 17.91 15.99 16.37
N LEU A 652 17.74 15.64 15.09
CA LEU A 652 16.42 15.39 14.51
C LEU A 652 15.71 14.16 15.09
N ASP A 653 16.42 13.08 15.41
CA ASP A 653 15.79 11.90 16.03
C ASP A 653 15.16 12.30 17.37
N PHE A 654 15.89 13.08 18.15
CA PHE A 654 15.42 13.66 19.40
C PHE A 654 14.27 14.66 19.20
N LEU A 655 14.37 15.57 18.22
CA LEU A 655 13.28 16.51 17.91
C LEU A 655 12.01 15.77 17.50
N GLY A 656 12.11 14.67 16.77
CA GLY A 656 10.96 13.88 16.35
C GLY A 656 10.40 12.96 17.45
N GLU A 657 11.19 12.65 18.48
CA GLU A 657 10.70 12.04 19.73
C GLU A 657 9.95 13.07 20.61
N VAL A 658 10.39 14.34 20.68
CA VAL A 658 9.78 15.37 21.56
C VAL A 658 8.72 16.27 20.89
N ALA A 659 8.68 16.31 19.56
CA ALA A 659 7.69 17.06 18.78
C ALA A 659 7.01 16.17 17.69
N PRO A 660 6.29 15.11 18.10
CA PRO A 660 5.58 14.24 17.15
C PRO A 660 4.43 14.97 16.43
N ASP A 661 3.82 15.96 17.07
CA ASP A 661 2.67 16.73 16.56
C ASP A 661 3.02 18.21 16.35
N ASP A 662 2.42 18.85 15.33
CA ASP A 662 2.59 20.27 14.97
C ASP A 662 2.18 21.26 16.10
N GLY A 663 1.63 20.77 17.20
CA GLY A 663 1.28 21.55 18.38
C GLY A 663 2.46 21.94 19.27
N VAL A 664 3.56 21.17 19.29
CA VAL A 664 4.65 21.34 20.28
C VAL A 664 5.47 22.60 20.02
N ARG A 665 5.31 23.59 20.91
CA ARG A 665 5.92 24.93 20.74
C ARG A 665 7.15 25.19 21.61
N ILE A 666 7.21 24.64 22.82
CA ILE A 666 8.38 24.74 23.72
C ILE A 666 8.54 23.42 24.47
N VAL A 667 9.79 22.94 24.57
CA VAL A 667 10.18 21.83 25.44
C VAL A 667 11.27 22.32 26.40
N SER A 668 11.05 22.15 27.70
CA SER A 668 12.02 22.48 28.75
C SER A 668 12.66 21.21 29.31
N PHE A 669 13.99 21.22 29.48
CA PHE A 669 14.72 20.09 30.05
C PHE A 669 15.30 20.50 31.41
N GLY A 670 14.96 19.72 32.44
CA GLY A 670 15.57 19.84 33.77
C GLY A 670 16.99 19.28 33.76
N ASP A 671 17.92 20.00 34.40
CA ASP A 671 19.29 19.50 34.59
C ASP A 671 19.31 18.49 35.75
N CYS A 672 20.06 17.39 35.59
CA CYS A 672 20.12 16.32 36.59
C CYS A 672 21.02 16.66 37.79
N LYS A 673 21.72 17.81 37.77
CA LYS A 673 22.57 18.26 38.86
C LYS A 673 22.14 19.64 39.37
N GLU A 674 21.82 19.65 40.66
CA GLU A 674 21.46 20.80 41.50
C GLU A 674 20.09 21.45 41.22
N SER A 675 19.42 21.85 42.30
CA SER A 675 18.13 22.56 42.31
C SER A 675 18.24 24.02 41.86
N GLY A 676 19.10 24.28 40.86
CA GLY A 676 19.67 25.58 40.51
C GLY A 676 19.23 26.15 39.15
N GLY A 677 18.03 25.83 38.67
CA GLY A 677 17.31 26.65 37.68
C GLY A 677 17.87 26.78 36.25
N THR A 678 18.97 26.12 35.87
CA THR A 678 19.52 26.19 34.50
C THR A 678 18.84 25.23 33.52
N ALA A 679 17.52 25.35 33.36
CA ALA A 679 16.78 24.60 32.36
C ALA A 679 17.26 24.95 30.94
N THR A 680 17.41 23.94 30.07
CA THR A 680 17.59 24.18 28.63
C THR A 680 16.22 24.27 27.96
N LEU A 681 16.10 25.11 26.93
CA LEU A 681 14.83 25.40 26.26
C LEU A 681 14.95 25.12 24.77
N LEU A 682 14.20 24.14 24.28
CA LEU A 682 13.94 23.99 22.85
C LEU A 682 12.66 24.74 22.50
N VAL A 683 12.71 25.58 21.47
CA VAL A 683 11.64 26.53 21.13
C VAL A 683 11.38 26.51 19.63
N ASN A 684 10.13 26.27 19.23
CA ASN A 684 9.66 26.38 17.85
C ASN A 684 9.29 27.84 17.50
N ARG A 685 9.41 28.23 16.23
CA ARG A 685 9.00 29.56 15.71
C ARG A 685 7.57 29.94 16.09
N GLY A 686 6.63 28.98 16.15
CA GLY A 686 5.25 29.18 16.60
C GLY A 686 5.12 29.71 18.03
N ALA A 687 6.15 29.55 18.88
CA ALA A 687 6.17 30.10 20.24
C ALA A 687 6.47 31.61 20.29
N ARG A 688 6.99 32.22 19.21
CA ARG A 688 7.54 33.59 19.19
C ARG A 688 6.62 34.64 19.83
N ASN A 689 5.35 34.67 19.42
CA ASN A 689 4.36 35.64 19.93
C ASN A 689 4.03 35.43 21.41
N ALA A 690 4.01 34.18 21.87
CA ALA A 690 3.78 33.87 23.28
C ALA A 690 5.00 34.25 24.15
N ILE A 691 6.23 34.05 23.66
CA ILE A 691 7.46 34.53 24.32
C ILE A 691 7.46 36.06 24.40
N PHE A 692 7.10 36.79 23.33
CA PHE A 692 6.94 38.25 23.41
C PHE A 692 5.94 38.68 24.48
N LYS A 693 4.81 37.99 24.59
CA LYS A 693 3.78 38.28 25.58
C LYS A 693 4.31 38.05 27.01
N VAL A 694 5.05 36.95 27.26
CA VAL A 694 5.73 36.70 28.54
C VAL A 694 6.80 37.76 28.84
N VAL A 695 7.67 38.09 27.87
CA VAL A 695 8.70 39.14 28.00
C VAL A 695 8.09 40.51 28.36
N LYS A 696 6.94 40.84 27.78
CA LYS A 696 6.20 42.09 28.06
C LYS A 696 5.59 42.10 29.47
N GLU A 697 4.93 41.01 29.87
CA GLU A 697 4.22 40.90 31.16
C GLU A 697 5.12 40.63 32.36
N SER A 698 6.34 40.13 32.11
CA SER A 698 7.33 39.82 33.15
C SER A 698 8.40 40.90 33.32
N LYS A 699 8.26 42.05 32.65
CA LYS A 699 9.17 43.20 32.79
C LYS A 699 9.24 43.65 34.26
N GLY A 700 10.42 43.50 34.88
CA GLY A 700 10.66 43.86 36.28
C GLY A 700 10.37 42.75 37.31
N LYS A 701 9.94 41.55 36.88
CA LYS A 701 9.78 40.39 37.76
C LYS A 701 11.11 39.64 37.97
N PRO A 702 11.30 38.95 39.13
CA PRO A 702 12.45 38.08 39.36
C PRO A 702 12.45 36.89 38.41
N GLU A 703 13.62 36.33 38.10
CA GLU A 703 13.81 35.29 37.08
C GLU A 703 12.92 34.05 37.28
N ALA A 704 12.72 33.60 38.52
CA ALA A 704 11.79 32.51 38.85
C ALA A 704 10.35 32.82 38.38
N ALA A 705 9.82 34.01 38.66
CA ALA A 705 8.49 34.41 38.21
C ALA A 705 8.40 34.64 36.68
N VAL A 706 9.54 34.81 35.99
CA VAL A 706 9.58 34.81 34.51
C VAL A 706 9.51 33.38 33.99
N TRP A 707 10.23 32.43 34.62
CA TRP A 707 10.13 31.00 34.33
C TRP A 707 8.72 30.49 34.57
N ASP A 708 8.13 30.75 35.75
CA ASP A 708 6.76 30.34 36.10
C ASP A 708 5.73 30.93 35.11
N ALA A 709 5.91 32.19 34.67
CA ALA A 709 5.07 32.80 33.64
C ALA A 709 5.29 32.20 32.24
N LEU A 710 6.47 31.65 31.96
CA LEU A 710 6.74 30.90 30.74
C LEU A 710 6.02 29.54 30.82
N THR A 711 6.38 28.69 31.79
CA THR A 711 5.81 27.35 31.95
C THR A 711 4.30 27.37 32.10
N SER A 712 3.72 28.17 33.00
CA SER A 712 2.26 28.24 33.21
C SER A 712 1.45 28.61 31.97
N ARG A 713 2.04 29.33 31.01
CA ARG A 713 1.37 29.73 29.76
C ARG A 713 1.48 28.68 28.67
N PHE A 714 2.50 27.83 28.71
CA PHE A 714 2.66 26.73 27.76
C PHE A 714 2.12 25.40 28.29
N THR A 715 1.88 25.25 29.61
CA THR A 715 1.14 24.11 30.18
C THR A 715 -0.39 24.26 30.06
N ALA A 716 -0.90 25.45 29.78
CA ALA A 716 -2.34 25.70 29.61
C ALA A 716 -2.89 25.30 28.22
N ASP A 717 -2.04 25.29 27.19
CA ASP A 717 -2.40 25.01 25.79
C ASP A 717 -1.94 23.59 25.35
N GLU A 718 -2.23 22.57 26.17
CA GLU A 718 -1.97 21.13 25.92
C GLU A 718 -0.51 20.73 25.58
N HIS A 719 0.42 20.74 26.55
CA HIS A 719 1.76 20.11 26.38
C HIS A 719 2.27 19.27 27.55
N LEU A 720 3.06 18.24 27.18
CA LEU A 720 3.74 17.29 28.07
C LEU A 720 4.85 17.96 28.90
N SER A 721 4.63 18.13 30.20
CA SER A 721 5.74 18.36 31.15
C SER A 721 6.47 17.03 31.40
N TYR A 722 7.62 16.83 30.75
CA TYR A 722 8.41 15.60 30.90
C TYR A 722 9.24 15.60 32.19
N GLU A 723 8.55 15.53 33.35
CA GLU A 723 9.17 15.63 34.68
C GLU A 723 9.98 14.38 35.08
N SER A 724 9.98 13.35 34.25
CA SER A 724 10.66 12.06 34.48
C SER A 724 12.03 11.94 33.81
N ALA A 725 12.86 12.98 33.88
CA ALA A 725 14.28 12.95 33.47
C ALA A 725 15.18 12.23 34.51
N LYS A 726 14.87 10.97 34.85
CA LYS A 726 15.84 10.11 35.57
C LYS A 726 16.80 9.48 34.57
N ARG A 727 17.99 10.09 34.44
CA ARG A 727 19.12 9.67 33.58
C ARG A 727 18.80 9.61 32.08
N ILE A 728 19.12 10.68 31.37
CA ILE A 728 19.54 10.57 29.96
C ILE A 728 21.01 10.09 29.95
N ASP A 729 21.22 8.82 30.31
CA ASP A 729 22.45 8.10 29.98
C ASP A 729 22.30 7.59 28.53
N PHE A 730 23.33 7.71 27.70
CA PHE A 730 23.35 7.24 26.30
C PHE A 730 23.46 5.69 26.18
N TYR A 731 22.54 4.96 26.83
CA TYR A 731 22.37 3.50 26.80
C TYR A 731 20.88 3.08 26.88
N SER A 732 20.62 1.77 26.82
CA SER A 732 19.42 1.18 26.19
C SER A 732 18.26 0.77 27.12
N THR A 733 17.16 0.35 26.47
CA THR A 733 16.00 -0.46 26.93
C THR A 733 14.75 0.25 27.47
N MET A 734 13.61 -0.07 26.84
CA MET A 734 12.21 0.05 27.32
C MET A 734 11.99 -0.84 28.57
N PRO A 735 10.94 -0.68 29.44
CA PRO A 735 9.53 -0.46 29.05
C PRO A 735 8.70 0.40 30.07
N PRO A 736 7.37 0.19 30.35
CA PRO A 736 6.37 1.25 30.11
C PRO A 736 5.54 1.67 31.35
N PHE A 737 4.74 2.74 31.24
CA PHE A 737 3.69 3.04 32.25
C PHE A 737 2.36 3.60 31.68
N ARG A 738 1.30 3.31 32.43
CA ARG A 738 -0.07 3.86 32.37
C ARG A 738 -0.08 5.25 33.08
N HIS A 739 -1.10 6.11 33.03
CA HIS A 739 -2.53 5.88 33.30
C HIS A 739 -3.42 7.04 32.84
N GLU A 740 -4.69 6.69 32.53
CA GLU A 740 -5.99 7.37 32.72
C GLU A 740 -6.16 8.90 32.90
N SER A 741 -7.34 9.33 32.42
CA SER A 741 -7.89 10.68 32.29
C SER A 741 -8.69 11.20 33.49
N SER A 742 -8.79 12.52 33.61
CA SER A 742 -10.06 13.24 33.85
C SER A 742 -9.94 14.62 33.18
N ILE A 743 -10.98 15.27 32.62
CA ILE A 743 -12.16 15.81 33.31
C ILE A 743 -13.36 15.84 32.34
N ALA A 744 -14.55 15.57 32.85
CA ALA A 744 -15.81 15.94 32.20
C ALA A 744 -16.73 16.65 33.20
N ALA A 745 -17.15 17.88 32.87
CA ALA A 745 -18.46 18.48 33.19
C ALA A 745 -18.46 19.98 32.84
N GLY A 746 -19.56 20.51 32.29
CA GLY A 746 -19.82 21.95 32.46
C GLY A 746 -20.57 22.78 31.41
N ILE A 747 -21.44 22.25 30.54
CA ILE A 747 -22.37 23.12 29.78
C ILE A 747 -23.81 22.62 29.88
N ASN A 748 -24.61 23.31 30.70
CA ASN A 748 -26.07 23.19 30.70
C ASN A 748 -26.74 24.51 31.15
N ARG A 749 -26.65 25.55 30.30
CA ARG A 749 -27.54 26.74 30.29
C ARG A 749 -27.19 27.74 29.18
N TYR A 750 -27.95 27.73 28.07
CA TYR A 750 -28.62 28.95 27.57
C TYR A 750 -29.66 28.61 26.49
N LEU A 751 -30.92 28.96 26.73
CA LEU A 751 -32.02 28.91 25.75
C LEU A 751 -32.93 30.13 25.96
N ARG A 752 -33.57 30.58 24.85
CA ARG A 752 -34.52 31.71 24.73
C ARG A 752 -33.83 33.09 24.69
N SER A 753 -34.17 34.05 23.82
CA SER A 753 -35.15 34.15 22.71
C SER A 753 -34.68 35.28 21.72
N ASN A 754 -35.36 35.75 20.65
CA ASN A 754 -36.76 35.63 20.19
C ASN A 754 -36.93 35.92 18.67
N SER A 755 -38.17 35.79 18.16
CA SER A 755 -38.86 36.50 17.05
C SER A 755 -38.05 37.32 16.01
N GLN A 756 -38.28 37.19 14.70
CA GLN A 756 -39.56 37.60 14.06
C GLN A 756 -39.95 36.79 12.81
N LYS A 757 -41.26 36.81 12.49
CA LYS A 757 -41.89 36.32 11.26
C LYS A 757 -42.54 37.52 10.54
N ILE A 758 -42.51 37.56 9.20
CA ILE A 758 -43.56 38.01 8.25
C ILE A 758 -42.94 37.97 6.84
N MET A 759 -43.31 36.97 6.04
CA MET A 759 -43.08 36.85 4.57
C MET A 759 -43.50 35.46 4.02
N LEU A 760 -43.83 34.49 4.88
CA LEU A 760 -44.17 33.11 4.49
C LEU A 760 -45.66 32.75 4.61
N ARG A 761 -46.58 33.71 4.47
CA ARG A 761 -48.04 33.47 4.59
C ARG A 761 -48.91 33.97 3.43
N ILE A 762 -48.31 34.58 2.40
CA ILE A 762 -49.04 35.06 1.21
C ILE A 762 -48.82 34.14 0.00
N ILE A 763 -47.64 33.52 -0.14
CA ILE A 763 -47.30 32.69 -1.31
C ILE A 763 -47.98 31.30 -1.26
N THR A 764 -48.11 30.69 -0.07
CA THR A 764 -48.69 29.35 0.09
C THR A 764 -50.18 29.28 -0.26
N LEU A 765 -50.91 30.39 -0.16
CA LEU A 765 -52.36 30.42 -0.41
C LEU A 765 -52.71 30.45 -1.91
N VAL A 766 -51.80 30.93 -2.77
CA VAL A 766 -52.02 31.04 -4.22
C VAL A 766 -51.76 29.71 -4.95
N VAL A 767 -50.82 28.90 -4.47
CA VAL A 767 -50.49 27.58 -5.05
C VAL A 767 -51.56 26.52 -4.75
N LEU A 768 -52.31 26.66 -3.65
CA LEU A 768 -53.34 25.71 -3.25
C LEU A 768 -54.67 25.83 -4.03
N ILE A 769 -54.89 26.92 -4.77
CA ILE A 769 -56.16 27.17 -5.49
C ILE A 769 -56.08 26.70 -6.96
N THR A 770 -54.88 26.64 -7.56
CA THR A 770 -54.69 26.22 -8.96
C THR A 770 -54.58 24.70 -9.16
N PHE A 771 -54.41 23.90 -8.10
CA PHE A 771 -54.28 22.44 -8.22
C PHE A 771 -55.63 21.67 -8.17
N SER A 772 -56.73 22.35 -7.82
CA SER A 772 -58.03 21.70 -7.56
C SER A 772 -58.98 21.59 -8.77
N LEU A 773 -58.52 21.91 -9.99
CA LEU A 773 -59.37 21.99 -11.19
C LEU A 773 -59.00 21.04 -12.34
N SER A 774 -58.01 20.16 -12.15
CA SER A 774 -57.55 19.21 -13.19
C SER A 774 -57.99 17.76 -12.96
N VAL A 775 -58.91 17.51 -12.00
CA VAL A 775 -59.46 16.18 -11.73
C VAL A 775 -60.99 16.24 -11.80
N ILE A 776 -61.53 16.05 -13.00
CA ILE A 776 -62.77 15.32 -13.33
C ILE A 776 -62.84 15.19 -14.86
N THR A 777 -63.17 13.98 -15.34
CA THR A 777 -63.26 13.50 -16.75
C THR A 777 -62.00 13.06 -17.49
N PHE A 778 -61.37 11.96 -17.03
CA PHE A 778 -61.14 10.83 -17.94
C PHE A 778 -61.35 9.49 -17.23
N THR A 779 -62.27 8.72 -17.79
CA THR A 779 -62.83 7.45 -17.33
C THR A 779 -61.84 6.43 -16.74
N SER A 780 -62.16 5.96 -15.53
CA SER A 780 -62.20 4.54 -15.15
C SER A 780 -61.44 3.56 -16.06
N LYS A 781 -60.11 3.51 -15.95
CA LYS A 781 -59.40 2.25 -16.15
C LYS A 781 -59.20 1.61 -14.80
N SER A 782 -60.03 0.59 -14.53
CA SER A 782 -59.74 -0.42 -13.52
C SER A 782 -58.29 -0.86 -13.68
N THR A 783 -57.44 -0.49 -12.72
CA THR A 783 -56.11 -1.07 -12.58
C THR A 783 -56.29 -2.50 -12.12
N SER A 784 -56.62 -3.39 -13.07
CA SER A 784 -56.30 -4.79 -12.89
C SER A 784 -54.81 -4.83 -12.53
N THR A 785 -54.52 -5.33 -11.34
CA THR A 785 -53.18 -5.76 -10.93
C THR A 785 -52.81 -6.96 -11.77
N ARG A 786 -52.58 -6.70 -13.06
CA ARG A 786 -52.09 -7.65 -14.04
C ARG A 786 -50.72 -8.04 -13.52
N ARG A 787 -50.65 -9.18 -12.81
CA ARG A 787 -49.42 -9.73 -12.27
C ARG A 787 -48.42 -9.70 -13.41
N ARG A 788 -47.41 -8.82 -13.32
CA ARG A 788 -46.31 -8.76 -14.28
C ARG A 788 -45.64 -10.12 -14.17
N THR A 789 -45.91 -10.99 -15.13
CA THR A 789 -45.19 -12.25 -15.28
C THR A 789 -43.75 -11.84 -15.48
N LEU A 790 -42.92 -12.06 -14.45
CA LEU A 790 -41.51 -11.79 -14.54
C LEU A 790 -40.96 -12.54 -15.76
N PRO A 791 -40.05 -11.93 -16.53
CA PRO A 791 -39.36 -12.68 -17.58
C PRO A 791 -38.64 -13.90 -16.98
N PRO A 792 -38.33 -14.93 -17.78
CA PRO A 792 -37.39 -15.94 -17.33
C PRO A 792 -36.05 -15.28 -16.97
N LEU A 793 -35.36 -15.82 -15.97
CA LEU A 793 -34.01 -15.39 -15.62
C LEU A 793 -33.07 -15.53 -16.83
N PRO A 794 -32.07 -14.64 -17.00
CA PRO A 794 -30.99 -14.88 -17.95
C PRO A 794 -30.30 -16.22 -17.67
N GLU A 795 -29.78 -16.86 -18.72
CA GLU A 795 -29.16 -18.17 -18.60
C GLU A 795 -28.01 -18.17 -17.58
N GLY A 796 -27.99 -19.18 -16.70
CA GLY A 796 -27.02 -19.31 -15.61
C GLY A 796 -27.33 -18.49 -14.35
N TYR A 797 -28.37 -17.67 -14.32
CA TYR A 797 -28.77 -16.93 -13.11
C TYR A 797 -29.64 -17.80 -12.19
N GLU A 798 -29.50 -17.62 -10.88
CA GLU A 798 -30.30 -18.30 -9.85
C GLU A 798 -30.76 -17.27 -8.79
N PHE A 799 -32.07 -17.08 -8.65
CA PHE A 799 -32.64 -16.34 -7.52
C PHE A 799 -32.72 -17.27 -6.30
N ILE A 800 -31.95 -16.96 -5.26
CA ILE A 800 -32.08 -17.65 -3.97
C ILE A 800 -32.98 -16.77 -3.08
N PRO A 801 -34.21 -17.21 -2.75
CA PRO A 801 -35.14 -16.41 -1.96
C PRO A 801 -34.64 -16.26 -0.52
N SER A 802 -34.87 -15.09 0.07
CA SER A 802 -34.71 -14.88 1.51
C SER A 802 -35.59 -15.85 2.30
N HIS A 803 -35.17 -16.24 3.52
CA HIS A 803 -35.96 -17.12 4.40
C HIS A 803 -37.40 -16.63 4.62
N ASN A 804 -37.59 -15.30 4.60
CA ASN A 804 -38.91 -14.68 4.45
C ASN A 804 -39.27 -14.66 2.95
N LEU A 805 -40.19 -15.54 2.53
CA LEU A 805 -40.69 -15.59 1.15
C LEU A 805 -41.46 -14.30 0.81
N ARG A 806 -40.79 -13.35 0.17
CA ARG A 806 -41.38 -12.09 -0.30
C ARG A 806 -41.34 -11.98 -1.84
N PRO A 807 -42.38 -11.42 -2.49
CA PRO A 807 -42.34 -11.10 -3.92
C PRO A 807 -41.13 -10.23 -4.28
N ILE A 808 -40.65 -10.34 -5.52
CA ILE A 808 -39.65 -9.41 -6.04
C ILE A 808 -40.29 -8.02 -6.15
N LYS A 809 -39.58 -7.00 -5.65
CA LYS A 809 -40.02 -5.61 -5.73
C LYS A 809 -39.55 -4.93 -7.02
N ARG A 810 -40.09 -3.75 -7.33
CA ARG A 810 -39.81 -3.05 -8.60
C ARG A 810 -38.41 -2.46 -8.65
N ASN A 811 -37.86 -2.04 -7.52
CA ASN A 811 -36.58 -1.35 -7.43
C ASN A 811 -35.63 -2.10 -6.49
N ALA A 812 -34.33 -1.97 -6.73
CA ALA A 812 -33.30 -2.61 -5.91
C ALA A 812 -32.22 -1.62 -5.45
N VAL A 813 -31.78 -1.74 -4.20
CA VAL A 813 -30.43 -1.34 -3.80
C VAL A 813 -29.57 -2.59 -3.85
N LEU A 814 -28.46 -2.55 -4.56
CA LEU A 814 -27.73 -3.75 -4.96
C LEU A 814 -26.21 -3.61 -4.73
N THR A 815 -25.61 -4.63 -4.11
CA THR A 815 -24.14 -4.74 -3.99
C THR A 815 -23.65 -6.04 -4.60
N LEU A 816 -22.43 -6.03 -5.15
CA LEU A 816 -21.75 -7.23 -5.66
C LEU A 816 -20.87 -7.85 -4.55
N LEU A 817 -21.03 -9.14 -4.31
CA LEU A 817 -20.11 -9.99 -3.54
C LEU A 817 -19.53 -11.05 -4.49
N ALA A 818 -18.42 -10.70 -5.15
CA ALA A 818 -17.74 -11.55 -6.11
C ALA A 818 -16.56 -12.28 -5.44
N GLY A 819 -16.84 -13.47 -4.87
CA GLY A 819 -15.84 -14.29 -4.20
C GLY A 819 -15.17 -15.28 -5.16
N ALA A 820 -13.84 -15.39 -5.09
CA ALA A 820 -13.12 -16.54 -5.63
C ALA A 820 -13.28 -17.72 -4.65
N PRO A 821 -13.56 -18.95 -5.11
CA PRO A 821 -13.69 -20.07 -4.19
C PRO A 821 -12.32 -20.37 -3.59
N ASN A 822 -12.13 -20.00 -2.32
CA ASN A 822 -11.02 -20.45 -1.50
C ASN A 822 -11.49 -21.60 -0.60
N PRO A 823 -11.46 -22.86 -1.06
CA PRO A 823 -11.95 -24.01 -0.28
C PRO A 823 -11.12 -24.29 0.98
N GLN A 824 -10.01 -23.56 1.18
CA GLN A 824 -9.15 -23.67 2.36
C GLN A 824 -9.46 -22.62 3.44
N GLN A 825 -10.31 -21.63 3.14
CA GLN A 825 -10.71 -20.64 4.14
C GLN A 825 -11.68 -21.27 5.16
N PRO A 826 -11.39 -21.19 6.47
CA PRO A 826 -12.27 -21.73 7.50
C PRO A 826 -13.69 -21.16 7.36
N ALA A 827 -14.71 -22.02 7.46
CA ALA A 827 -16.11 -21.66 7.20
C ALA A 827 -16.73 -20.63 8.18
N LEU A 828 -15.95 -20.18 9.17
CA LEU A 828 -16.34 -19.21 10.18
C LEU A 828 -15.67 -17.83 9.98
N ILE A 829 -14.74 -17.68 9.03
CA ILE A 829 -14.01 -16.43 8.78
C ILE A 829 -14.55 -15.76 7.52
N LEU A 830 -15.21 -14.62 7.72
CA LEU A 830 -15.62 -13.73 6.63
C LEU A 830 -14.37 -13.11 5.98
N ASP A 831 -14.24 -13.18 4.66
CA ASP A 831 -13.34 -12.28 3.94
C ASP A 831 -13.88 -10.83 3.99
N ASP A 832 -13.04 -9.85 3.69
CA ASP A 832 -13.40 -8.43 3.73
C ASP A 832 -14.66 -8.12 2.90
N PHE A 833 -14.81 -8.68 1.71
CA PHE A 833 -15.98 -8.40 0.86
C PHE A 833 -17.26 -9.02 1.40
N CYS A 834 -17.17 -10.24 1.91
CA CYS A 834 -18.29 -10.91 2.55
C CYS A 834 -18.71 -10.20 3.84
N LEU A 835 -17.75 -9.75 4.65
CA LEU A 835 -17.98 -8.90 5.82
C LEU A 835 -18.70 -7.61 5.46
N LEU A 836 -18.23 -6.92 4.42
CA LEU A 836 -18.85 -5.70 3.90
C LEU A 836 -20.28 -5.96 3.40
N ALA A 837 -20.52 -7.04 2.65
CA ALA A 837 -21.87 -7.40 2.22
C ALA A 837 -22.84 -7.63 3.41
N HIS A 838 -22.37 -8.24 4.50
CA HIS A 838 -23.17 -8.39 5.73
C HIS A 838 -23.48 -7.06 6.40
N TYR A 839 -22.49 -6.15 6.45
CA TYR A 839 -22.69 -4.79 6.93
C TYR A 839 -23.72 -4.01 6.09
N GLN A 840 -23.67 -4.12 4.75
CA GLN A 840 -24.64 -3.46 3.87
C GLN A 840 -26.04 -4.06 4.04
N ALA A 841 -26.15 -5.39 4.13
CA ALA A 841 -27.41 -6.08 4.43
C ALA A 841 -27.99 -5.64 5.79
N TYR A 842 -27.15 -5.49 6.82
CA TYR A 842 -27.55 -4.91 8.10
C TYR A 842 -28.06 -3.48 7.93
N SER A 843 -27.26 -2.61 7.32
CA SER A 843 -27.55 -1.19 7.11
C SER A 843 -28.96 -1.01 6.52
N PHE A 844 -29.25 -1.66 5.39
CA PHE A 844 -30.52 -1.50 4.68
C PHE A 844 -31.71 -2.29 5.26
N LEU A 845 -31.51 -3.33 6.08
CA LEU A 845 -32.61 -4.19 6.55
C LEU A 845 -32.89 -4.09 8.06
N HIS A 846 -31.91 -3.63 8.85
CA HIS A 846 -31.97 -3.57 10.32
C HIS A 846 -31.39 -2.26 10.90
N GLY A 847 -30.62 -1.51 10.11
CA GLY A 847 -29.96 -0.28 10.52
C GLY A 847 -30.95 0.83 10.88
N LYS A 848 -30.54 1.73 11.78
CA LYS A 848 -31.38 2.86 12.25
C LYS A 848 -31.37 4.07 11.31
N VAL A 849 -30.38 4.18 10.43
CA VAL A 849 -30.10 5.36 9.59
C VAL A 849 -30.61 5.17 8.14
N THR A 850 -30.52 3.95 7.64
CA THR A 850 -30.69 3.57 6.25
C THR A 850 -31.77 2.49 5.98
N PRO A 851 -32.71 2.16 6.90
CA PRO A 851 -33.61 1.03 6.71
C PRO A 851 -34.53 1.25 5.50
N LEU A 852 -34.70 0.21 4.70
CA LEU A 852 -35.75 0.15 3.69
C LEU A 852 -37.10 -0.01 4.40
N ASP A 853 -38.07 0.85 4.06
CA ASP A 853 -39.46 0.63 4.46
C ASP A 853 -39.92 -0.73 3.89
N PRO A 854 -40.38 -1.68 4.73
CA PRO A 854 -40.91 -2.95 4.27
C PRO A 854 -41.98 -2.81 3.17
N ASN A 855 -42.78 -1.74 3.22
CA ASN A 855 -43.88 -1.45 2.30
C ASN A 855 -43.47 -0.70 1.03
N SER A 856 -42.25 -0.16 0.95
CA SER A 856 -41.72 0.49 -0.27
C SER A 856 -41.66 -0.49 -1.43
N ASP A 857 -41.50 0.02 -2.66
CA ASP A 857 -41.20 -0.82 -3.83
C ASP A 857 -39.70 -1.09 -4.04
N VAL A 858 -38.88 -0.83 -3.01
CA VAL A 858 -37.42 -1.05 -2.99
C VAL A 858 -37.04 -2.24 -2.10
N GLU A 859 -36.17 -3.14 -2.57
CA GLU A 859 -35.55 -4.17 -1.74
C GLU A 859 -34.01 -4.16 -1.81
N PHE A 860 -33.36 -4.73 -0.80
CA PHE A 860 -31.91 -4.92 -0.78
C PHE A 860 -31.55 -6.28 -1.37
N VAL A 861 -30.59 -6.26 -2.29
CA VAL A 861 -30.16 -7.39 -3.11
C VAL A 861 -28.65 -7.54 -3.05
N VAL A 862 -28.14 -8.74 -2.83
CA VAL A 862 -26.71 -9.05 -3.02
C VAL A 862 -26.57 -9.93 -4.25
N MET A 863 -25.82 -9.45 -5.23
CA MET A 863 -25.43 -10.24 -6.39
C MET A 863 -24.16 -11.03 -6.04
N VAL A 864 -24.17 -12.35 -6.21
CA VAL A 864 -23.06 -13.24 -5.83
C VAL A 864 -22.57 -14.04 -7.04
N THR A 865 -21.29 -14.39 -7.10
CA THR A 865 -20.77 -15.32 -8.10
C THR A 865 -20.89 -16.78 -7.60
N HIS A 866 -20.76 -17.76 -8.49
CA HIS A 866 -20.74 -19.18 -8.10
C HIS A 866 -19.58 -19.55 -7.15
N GLY A 867 -18.54 -18.72 -7.05
CA GLY A 867 -17.41 -18.90 -6.15
C GLY A 867 -17.62 -18.36 -4.72
N THR A 868 -18.70 -17.62 -4.47
CA THR A 868 -18.97 -17.01 -3.16
C THR A 868 -19.26 -18.11 -2.11
N PRO A 869 -18.59 -18.09 -0.94
CA PRO A 869 -18.75 -19.15 0.07
C PRO A 869 -20.18 -19.32 0.57
N GLN A 870 -20.61 -20.57 0.75
CA GLN A 870 -21.98 -20.89 1.17
C GLN A 870 -22.35 -20.26 2.53
N HIS A 871 -21.42 -20.21 3.49
CA HIS A 871 -21.64 -19.58 4.80
C HIS A 871 -21.91 -18.07 4.68
N CYS A 872 -21.33 -17.40 3.66
CA CYS A 872 -21.60 -15.99 3.37
C CYS A 872 -23.01 -15.80 2.84
N ILE A 873 -23.44 -16.67 1.92
CA ILE A 873 -24.79 -16.65 1.36
C ILE A 873 -25.83 -16.89 2.47
N GLU A 874 -25.62 -17.89 3.32
CA GLU A 874 -26.52 -18.19 4.44
C GLU A 874 -26.58 -17.08 5.49
N GLY A 875 -25.45 -16.45 5.81
CA GLY A 875 -25.41 -15.27 6.68
C GLY A 875 -26.24 -14.10 6.14
N LEU A 876 -26.11 -13.78 4.85
CA LEU A 876 -26.90 -12.74 4.18
C LEU A 876 -28.40 -13.08 4.10
N LEU A 877 -28.73 -14.34 3.79
CA LEU A 877 -30.12 -14.83 3.80
C LEU A 877 -30.73 -14.73 5.20
N SER A 878 -29.95 -15.02 6.25
CA SER A 878 -30.38 -14.86 7.66
C SER A 878 -30.69 -13.42 8.02
N LEU A 879 -30.03 -12.44 7.39
CA LEU A 879 -30.31 -11.01 7.53
C LEU A 879 -31.52 -10.57 6.69
N GLY A 880 -32.06 -11.43 5.82
CA GLY A 880 -33.22 -11.12 4.97
C GLY A 880 -32.86 -10.42 3.65
N ALA A 881 -31.59 -10.48 3.23
CA ALA A 881 -31.19 -10.05 1.89
C ALA A 881 -31.75 -11.02 0.83
N ARG A 882 -32.11 -10.50 -0.34
CA ARG A 882 -32.34 -11.34 -1.53
C ARG A 882 -31.00 -11.61 -2.19
N ILE A 883 -30.75 -12.85 -2.60
CA ILE A 883 -29.51 -13.21 -3.31
C ILE A 883 -29.83 -13.49 -4.79
N ILE A 884 -29.02 -12.90 -5.68
CA ILE A 884 -28.99 -13.24 -7.10
C ILE A 884 -27.62 -13.84 -7.38
N LYS A 885 -27.57 -15.12 -7.69
CA LYS A 885 -26.34 -15.77 -8.11
C LYS A 885 -26.21 -15.64 -9.62
N VAL A 886 -25.04 -15.19 -10.08
CA VAL A 886 -24.74 -14.91 -11.49
C VAL A 886 -23.49 -15.64 -11.95
N PRO A 887 -23.40 -16.05 -13.23
CA PRO A 887 -22.19 -16.63 -13.77
C PRO A 887 -21.07 -15.60 -13.82
N ILE A 888 -19.85 -16.04 -13.52
CA ILE A 888 -18.64 -15.23 -13.74
C ILE A 888 -18.52 -15.01 -15.24
N LEU A 889 -18.35 -13.76 -15.67
CA LEU A 889 -18.10 -13.45 -17.08
C LEU A 889 -16.71 -13.97 -17.48
N GLN A 890 -16.71 -15.11 -18.19
CA GLN A 890 -15.55 -15.60 -18.91
C GLN A 890 -15.34 -14.74 -20.16
N VAL A 891 -14.35 -13.84 -20.10
CA VAL A 891 -13.73 -13.27 -21.30
C VAL A 891 -12.57 -14.18 -21.69
N ASP A 892 -12.23 -14.25 -22.97
CA ASP A 892 -11.20 -15.13 -23.55
C ASP A 892 -9.97 -15.28 -22.63
N GLU A 893 -9.67 -16.51 -22.22
CA GLU A 893 -8.65 -16.84 -21.21
C GLU A 893 -7.25 -16.32 -21.61
N SER A 894 -6.99 -16.18 -22.91
CA SER A 894 -5.74 -15.61 -23.44
C SER A 894 -5.52 -14.14 -23.06
N GLN A 895 -6.56 -13.42 -22.63
CA GLN A 895 -6.53 -11.97 -22.34
C GLN A 895 -6.83 -11.63 -20.87
N MET A 896 -7.21 -12.59 -20.03
CA MET A 896 -7.61 -12.33 -18.64
C MET A 896 -6.53 -12.66 -17.60
N THR A 897 -6.19 -11.65 -16.79
CA THR A 897 -5.84 -11.95 -15.39
C THR A 897 -7.13 -12.20 -14.61
N HIS A 898 -7.11 -13.16 -13.67
CA HIS A 898 -8.23 -13.55 -12.81
C HIS A 898 -8.96 -12.34 -12.18
N ARG A 899 -8.27 -11.23 -11.95
CA ARG A 899 -8.82 -9.97 -11.41
C ARG A 899 -10.03 -9.44 -12.21
N TYR A 900 -9.97 -9.46 -13.54
CA TYR A 900 -10.98 -8.79 -14.37
C TYR A 900 -12.31 -9.55 -14.45
N GLY A 901 -12.34 -10.88 -14.26
CA GLY A 901 -13.58 -11.67 -14.32
C GLY A 901 -14.57 -11.29 -13.20
N TYR A 902 -14.05 -11.05 -12.00
CA TYR A 902 -14.85 -10.55 -10.86
C TYR A 902 -15.28 -9.11 -11.08
N THR A 903 -14.37 -8.24 -11.55
CA THR A 903 -14.65 -6.83 -11.85
C THR A 903 -15.78 -6.68 -12.89
N PHE A 904 -15.74 -7.44 -13.99
CA PHE A 904 -16.76 -7.33 -15.03
C PHE A 904 -18.07 -8.04 -14.67
N SER A 905 -18.06 -9.00 -13.74
CA SER A 905 -19.30 -9.61 -13.24
C SER A 905 -20.29 -8.58 -12.66
N LYS A 906 -19.85 -7.36 -12.32
CA LYS A 906 -20.71 -6.20 -12.00
C LYS A 906 -21.68 -5.84 -13.14
N PHE A 907 -21.30 -6.01 -14.40
CA PHE A 907 -22.16 -5.66 -15.55
C PHE A 907 -23.38 -6.56 -15.70
N GLN A 908 -23.39 -7.73 -15.07
CA GLN A 908 -24.56 -8.63 -15.00
C GLN A 908 -25.82 -7.91 -14.46
N MET A 909 -25.66 -6.83 -13.67
CA MET A 909 -26.78 -6.00 -13.20
C MET A 909 -27.63 -5.41 -14.34
N TRP A 910 -27.02 -5.06 -15.48
CA TRP A 910 -27.76 -4.52 -16.64
C TRP A 910 -28.60 -5.58 -17.35
N ALA A 911 -28.32 -6.88 -17.17
CA ALA A 911 -29.10 -7.97 -17.75
C ALA A 911 -30.39 -8.28 -16.96
N LEU A 912 -30.64 -7.59 -15.83
CA LEU A 912 -31.85 -7.71 -15.01
C LEU A 912 -33.05 -6.93 -15.59
N GLU A 913 -33.06 -6.71 -16.92
CA GLU A 913 -34.13 -6.03 -17.63
C GLU A 913 -35.48 -6.73 -17.38
N GLY A 914 -36.48 -5.96 -16.95
CA GLY A 914 -37.82 -6.47 -16.70
C GLY A 914 -38.02 -7.15 -15.34
N PHE A 915 -36.95 -7.38 -14.56
CA PHE A 915 -37.03 -7.75 -13.14
C PHE A 915 -37.12 -6.51 -12.26
N TYR A 916 -36.18 -5.58 -12.45
CA TYR A 916 -36.18 -4.29 -11.77
C TYR A 916 -36.40 -3.17 -12.80
N ASP A 917 -37.15 -2.16 -12.40
CA ASP A 917 -37.32 -0.92 -13.15
C ASP A 917 -36.14 0.03 -12.85
N THR A 918 -35.60 0.05 -11.63
CA THR A 918 -34.38 0.82 -11.28
C THR A 918 -33.51 0.09 -10.26
N ILE A 919 -32.20 0.17 -10.44
CA ILE A 919 -31.17 -0.39 -9.56
C ILE A 919 -30.25 0.74 -9.10
N VAL A 920 -30.13 0.94 -7.79
CA VAL A 920 -29.04 1.74 -7.18
C VAL A 920 -27.96 0.76 -6.77
N THR A 921 -26.95 0.58 -7.61
CA THR A 921 -25.79 -0.26 -7.28
C THR A 921 -24.76 0.54 -6.50
N HIS A 922 -24.09 -0.12 -5.56
CA HIS A 922 -22.90 0.40 -4.91
C HIS A 922 -21.85 -0.70 -4.68
N ASP A 923 -20.59 -0.27 -4.49
CA ASP A 923 -19.53 -1.18 -4.08
C ASP A 923 -19.61 -1.48 -2.57
N GLY A 924 -19.00 -2.60 -2.16
CA GLY A 924 -19.02 -3.04 -0.77
C GLY A 924 -18.34 -2.06 0.20
N ASP A 925 -17.35 -1.30 -0.28
CA ASP A 925 -16.60 -0.30 0.48
C ASP A 925 -17.15 1.14 0.39
N LEU A 926 -18.39 1.31 -0.08
CA LEU A 926 -19.15 2.56 0.04
C LEU A 926 -20.15 2.50 1.22
N PHE A 927 -19.99 3.37 2.21
CA PHE A 927 -20.71 3.29 3.48
C PHE A 927 -21.74 4.42 3.64
N PHE A 928 -22.97 4.07 4.02
CA PHE A 928 -24.07 5.01 4.23
C PHE A 928 -24.29 5.29 5.73
N LEU A 929 -23.37 6.04 6.36
CA LEU A 929 -23.33 6.22 7.82
C LEU A 929 -24.28 7.30 8.36
N ASN A 930 -24.64 8.29 7.54
CA ASN A 930 -25.42 9.46 7.96
C ASN A 930 -26.83 9.52 7.35
N ARG A 931 -27.00 9.04 6.10
CA ARG A 931 -28.24 9.17 5.32
C ARG A 931 -28.36 8.01 4.33
N SER A 932 -29.58 7.69 3.92
CA SER A 932 -29.87 6.66 2.91
C SER A 932 -29.82 7.21 1.48
N PRO A 933 -29.30 6.45 0.49
CA PRO A 933 -29.24 6.87 -0.93
C PRO A 933 -30.56 6.65 -1.69
N LEU A 934 -31.70 6.46 -1.01
CA LEU A 934 -32.96 6.04 -1.63
C LEU A 934 -33.63 7.11 -2.51
N ASP A 935 -33.25 8.37 -2.35
CA ASP A 935 -33.66 9.43 -3.28
C ASP A 935 -33.15 9.19 -4.71
N LEU A 936 -32.05 8.45 -4.87
CA LEU A 936 -31.51 8.04 -6.17
C LEU A 936 -32.37 7.01 -6.91
N VAL A 937 -33.30 6.33 -6.24
CA VAL A 937 -34.24 5.40 -6.90
C VAL A 937 -35.18 6.16 -7.85
N SER A 938 -35.33 7.48 -7.69
CA SER A 938 -36.22 8.32 -8.50
C SER A 938 -35.64 8.79 -9.84
N GLY A 939 -34.37 8.51 -10.17
CA GLY A 939 -33.80 8.92 -11.46
C GLY A 939 -32.40 8.38 -11.78
N LEU A 940 -32.06 8.40 -13.08
CA LEU A 940 -30.76 7.95 -13.60
C LEU A 940 -29.64 8.93 -13.22
N ALA A 941 -28.78 8.54 -12.28
CA ALA A 941 -27.74 9.40 -11.69
C ALA A 941 -26.45 8.61 -11.33
N TRP A 942 -25.28 9.19 -11.61
CA TRP A 942 -23.99 8.49 -11.72
C TRP A 942 -22.84 9.25 -11.06
N GLY A 943 -21.98 8.56 -10.28
CA GLY A 943 -20.85 9.20 -9.60
C GLY A 943 -19.80 9.78 -10.56
N PRO A 944 -19.37 11.05 -10.41
CA PRO A 944 -18.16 11.55 -11.05
C PRO A 944 -16.91 11.16 -10.24
N ASP A 945 -15.84 10.75 -10.94
CA ASP A 945 -14.49 10.75 -10.40
C ASP A 945 -13.93 12.18 -10.49
N PHE A 946 -13.57 12.75 -9.33
CA PHE A 946 -13.21 14.15 -9.18
C PHE A 946 -11.85 14.54 -9.76
N GLU A 947 -10.95 13.57 -10.01
CA GLU A 947 -9.63 13.89 -10.57
C GLU A 947 -9.53 13.69 -12.07
N THR A 948 -10.23 12.69 -12.60
CA THR A 948 -10.00 12.18 -13.95
C THR A 948 -11.07 12.62 -14.95
N GLY A 949 -12.18 13.18 -14.46
CA GLY A 949 -13.38 13.43 -15.27
C GLY A 949 -14.08 12.14 -15.72
N GLN A 950 -13.62 10.98 -15.26
CA GLN A 950 -14.25 9.69 -15.51
C GLN A 950 -15.47 9.52 -14.60
N PHE A 951 -16.22 8.46 -14.81
CA PHE A 951 -17.21 8.02 -13.83
C PHE A 951 -16.46 7.40 -12.66
N ASP A 952 -17.01 7.43 -11.45
CA ASP A 952 -16.65 6.50 -10.38
C ASP A 952 -17.77 5.46 -10.28
N SER A 953 -17.40 4.18 -10.41
CA SER A 953 -18.36 3.08 -10.44
C SER A 953 -18.80 2.62 -9.05
N ALA A 954 -18.30 3.22 -7.97
CA ALA A 954 -18.66 2.86 -6.59
C ALA A 954 -20.13 3.19 -6.24
N ILE A 955 -20.81 4.07 -6.99
CA ILE A 955 -22.27 4.24 -6.94
C ILE A 955 -22.89 4.65 -8.28
N ILE A 956 -23.94 3.94 -8.70
CA ILE A 956 -24.67 4.19 -9.95
C ILE A 956 -26.16 3.90 -9.75
N ALA A 957 -27.04 4.82 -10.14
CA ALA A 957 -28.47 4.59 -10.31
C ALA A 957 -28.78 4.36 -11.81
N LEU A 958 -29.19 3.14 -12.15
CA LEU A 958 -29.36 2.65 -13.51
C LEU A 958 -30.73 1.98 -13.75
N GLU A 959 -31.22 2.07 -14.98
CA GLU A 959 -32.28 1.20 -15.50
C GLU A 959 -31.60 0.01 -16.21
N PRO A 960 -31.85 -1.24 -15.81
CA PRO A 960 -31.21 -2.39 -16.44
C PRO A 960 -31.77 -2.62 -17.85
N THR A 961 -30.89 -2.65 -18.87
CA THR A 961 -31.27 -3.02 -20.24
C THR A 961 -30.26 -3.97 -20.88
N MET A 962 -30.76 -4.96 -21.60
CA MET A 962 -29.97 -5.90 -22.40
C MET A 962 -29.18 -5.22 -23.51
N LYS A 963 -29.62 -4.03 -23.96
CA LYS A 963 -28.87 -3.19 -24.91
C LYS A 963 -27.57 -2.69 -24.29
N ASP A 964 -27.68 -2.10 -23.10
CA ASP A 964 -26.52 -1.54 -22.40
C ASP A 964 -25.59 -2.65 -21.89
N TYR A 965 -26.14 -3.76 -21.39
CA TYR A 965 -25.39 -4.96 -21.03
C TYR A 965 -24.51 -5.46 -22.19
N ARG A 966 -25.09 -5.67 -23.38
CA ARG A 966 -24.32 -6.09 -24.57
C ARG A 966 -23.28 -5.05 -24.98
N GLY A 967 -23.63 -3.76 -24.92
CA GLY A 967 -22.71 -2.66 -25.21
C GLY A 967 -21.50 -2.60 -24.27
N LEU A 968 -21.70 -2.90 -22.98
CA LEU A 968 -20.61 -3.03 -22.00
C LEU A 968 -19.71 -4.22 -22.31
N LEU A 969 -20.28 -5.39 -22.62
CA LEU A 969 -19.50 -6.58 -23.03
C LEU A 969 -18.68 -6.33 -24.31
N GLU A 970 -19.24 -5.64 -25.31
CA GLU A 970 -18.50 -5.19 -26.51
C GLU A 970 -17.36 -4.19 -26.21
N THR A 971 -17.44 -3.50 -25.07
CA THR A 971 -16.47 -2.47 -24.67
C THR A 971 -15.34 -3.06 -23.83
N VAL A 972 -15.56 -4.15 -23.09
CA VAL A 972 -14.54 -4.84 -22.28
C VAL A 972 -13.22 -5.10 -23.04
N PRO A 973 -13.20 -5.70 -24.24
CA PRO A 973 -11.95 -5.94 -24.99
C PRO A 973 -11.20 -4.67 -25.39
N LYS A 974 -11.86 -3.51 -25.37
CA LYS A 974 -11.30 -2.20 -25.79
C LYS A 974 -10.71 -1.42 -24.61
N ALA A 975 -11.04 -1.82 -23.38
CA ALA A 975 -10.59 -1.19 -22.14
C ALA A 975 -9.74 -2.15 -21.28
N LEU A 976 -9.19 -3.21 -21.89
CA LEU A 976 -8.27 -4.15 -21.24
C LEU A 976 -7.11 -3.41 -20.54
N GLY A 977 -6.81 -3.83 -19.31
CA GLY A 977 -5.83 -3.17 -18.45
C GLY A 977 -6.42 -2.30 -17.34
N PHE A 978 -7.74 -2.04 -17.37
CA PHE A 978 -8.40 -1.10 -16.46
C PHE A 978 -9.66 -1.71 -15.81
N GLY A 979 -10.12 -1.10 -14.71
CA GLY A 979 -11.29 -1.56 -13.95
C GLY A 979 -12.63 -1.33 -14.66
N ASP A 980 -13.71 -1.77 -14.01
CA ASP A 980 -15.10 -1.54 -14.40
C ASP A 980 -15.41 -0.06 -14.65
N GLN A 981 -14.87 0.80 -13.79
CA GLN A 981 -14.90 2.26 -13.88
C GLN A 981 -14.58 2.78 -15.30
N ARG A 982 -13.48 2.29 -15.92
CA ARG A 982 -13.06 2.73 -17.26
C ARG A 982 -13.91 2.12 -18.36
N VAL A 983 -14.38 0.88 -18.22
CA VAL A 983 -15.29 0.26 -19.21
C VAL A 983 -16.60 1.05 -19.27
N LEU A 984 -17.18 1.38 -18.11
CA LEU A 984 -18.38 2.21 -17.99
C LEU A 984 -18.15 3.57 -18.63
N THR A 985 -17.05 4.25 -18.28
CA THR A 985 -16.67 5.54 -18.88
C THR A 985 -16.56 5.47 -20.40
N THR A 986 -15.84 4.48 -20.91
CA THR A 986 -15.62 4.31 -22.35
C THR A 986 -16.93 4.02 -23.07
N TYR A 987 -17.78 3.16 -22.51
CA TYR A 987 -19.06 2.81 -23.13
C TYR A 987 -20.00 4.02 -23.19
N TYR A 988 -20.21 4.71 -22.07
CA TYR A 988 -21.19 5.80 -22.02
C TYR A 988 -20.71 7.10 -22.68
N ASN A 989 -19.39 7.36 -22.76
CA ASN A 989 -18.86 8.48 -23.54
C ASN A 989 -18.88 8.24 -25.06
N SER A 990 -18.74 6.98 -25.54
CA SER A 990 -18.59 6.68 -26.99
C SER A 990 -19.82 6.06 -27.67
N LYS A 991 -20.66 5.35 -26.91
CA LYS A 991 -21.76 4.51 -27.42
C LYS A 991 -23.03 4.57 -26.57
N GLY A 992 -23.01 5.24 -25.42
CA GLY A 992 -24.11 5.31 -24.47
C GLY A 992 -25.39 5.85 -25.13
N PRO A 993 -26.48 5.09 -25.20
CA PRO A 993 -27.69 5.53 -25.89
C PRO A 993 -28.55 6.51 -25.06
N ARG A 994 -28.11 6.85 -23.85
CA ARG A 994 -28.86 7.60 -22.83
C ARG A 994 -27.94 8.67 -22.23
N PRO A 995 -28.38 9.95 -22.12
CA PRO A 995 -27.68 10.92 -21.30
C PRO A 995 -27.76 10.48 -19.83
N TYR A 996 -26.69 10.72 -19.07
CA TYR A 996 -26.61 10.42 -17.64
C TYR A 996 -26.52 11.72 -16.84
N THR A 997 -27.04 11.72 -15.61
CA THR A 997 -26.90 12.85 -14.69
C THR A 997 -25.72 12.60 -13.76
N ILE A 998 -24.86 13.59 -13.56
CA ILE A 998 -23.76 13.53 -12.59
C ILE A 998 -24.33 13.63 -11.16
N LEU A 999 -23.97 12.69 -10.29
CA LEU A 999 -24.35 12.68 -8.88
C LEU A 999 -23.63 13.80 -8.12
N PRO A 1000 -24.33 14.51 -7.21
CA PRO A 1000 -23.69 15.38 -6.24
C PRO A 1000 -22.66 14.63 -5.38
N GLN A 1001 -21.52 15.26 -5.09
CA GLN A 1001 -20.40 14.67 -4.34
C GLN A 1001 -20.77 14.06 -2.97
N ARG A 1002 -21.88 14.48 -2.36
CA ARG A 1002 -22.39 13.88 -1.11
C ARG A 1002 -22.69 12.39 -1.21
N TYR A 1003 -23.04 11.86 -2.38
CA TYR A 1003 -23.31 10.41 -2.54
C TYR A 1003 -22.04 9.56 -2.65
N LEU A 1004 -20.92 10.22 -2.92
CA LEU A 1004 -19.61 9.61 -3.17
C LEU A 1004 -18.53 10.52 -2.56
N THR A 1005 -18.54 10.63 -1.24
CA THR A 1005 -17.53 11.39 -0.51
C THR A 1005 -16.31 10.49 -0.31
N ALA A 1006 -15.42 10.53 -1.29
CA ALA A 1006 -14.08 9.95 -1.21
C ALA A 1006 -13.07 10.94 -0.61
N ARG A 1007 -11.89 10.44 -0.25
CA ARG A 1007 -10.76 11.19 0.36
C ARG A 1007 -11.15 11.93 1.63
N LEU A 1008 -11.62 11.18 2.62
CA LEU A 1008 -12.20 11.74 3.84
C LEU A 1008 -11.25 12.71 4.58
N LEU A 1009 -9.94 12.47 4.52
CA LEU A 1009 -8.92 13.30 5.15
C LEU A 1009 -8.86 14.74 4.58
N ASP A 1010 -9.26 14.93 3.33
CA ASP A 1010 -9.24 16.23 2.63
C ASP A 1010 -10.53 17.04 2.83
N ARG A 1011 -11.50 16.51 3.58
CA ARG A 1011 -12.86 17.08 3.70
C ARG A 1011 -13.05 17.94 4.94
N THR A 1012 -13.79 19.02 4.75
CA THR A 1012 -14.34 19.85 5.83
C THR A 1012 -15.37 19.06 6.63
N LYS A 1013 -15.61 19.49 7.88
CA LYS A 1013 -16.64 18.87 8.72
C LYS A 1013 -18.03 19.02 8.09
N GLU A 1014 -18.29 20.17 7.48
CA GLU A 1014 -19.54 20.51 6.81
C GLU A 1014 -19.81 19.60 5.61
N GLU A 1015 -18.79 19.26 4.82
CA GLU A 1015 -18.91 18.23 3.76
C GLU A 1015 -19.20 16.84 4.35
N ILE A 1016 -18.50 16.44 5.42
CA ILE A 1016 -18.71 15.15 6.09
C ILE A 1016 -20.12 15.03 6.71
N ASP A 1017 -20.65 16.10 7.30
CA ASP A 1017 -22.00 16.13 7.88
C ASP A 1017 -23.11 16.24 6.79
N ALA A 1018 -22.78 16.79 5.62
CA ALA A 1018 -23.65 16.82 4.44
C ALA A 1018 -23.63 15.53 3.61
N ALA A 1019 -22.59 14.69 3.77
CA ALA A 1019 -22.40 13.45 3.03
C ALA A 1019 -23.50 12.40 3.31
N VAL A 1020 -23.78 11.61 2.27
CA VAL A 1020 -24.69 10.47 2.22
C VAL A 1020 -23.89 9.18 2.18
N GLY A 1021 -22.94 9.06 1.25
CA GLY A 1021 -22.08 7.89 1.05
C GLY A 1021 -20.59 8.22 1.20
N PHE A 1022 -19.86 7.37 1.93
CA PHE A 1022 -18.44 7.51 2.22
C PHE A 1022 -17.65 6.38 1.58
N HIS A 1023 -16.79 6.66 0.60
CA HIS A 1023 -15.98 5.63 -0.08
C HIS A 1023 -14.65 5.47 0.64
N TRP A 1024 -14.59 4.51 1.58
CA TRP A 1024 -13.45 4.39 2.50
C TRP A 1024 -13.34 3.03 3.17
N LYS A 1025 -12.14 2.45 3.21
CA LYS A 1025 -11.90 1.14 3.84
C LYS A 1025 -11.67 1.28 5.34
N PHE A 1026 -12.74 1.48 6.10
CA PHE A 1026 -12.72 1.61 7.58
C PHE A 1026 -12.03 0.43 8.29
N MET A 1027 -12.07 -0.78 7.71
CA MET A 1027 -11.34 -1.96 8.21
C MET A 1027 -9.82 -1.76 8.25
N THR A 1028 -9.25 -1.15 7.22
CA THR A 1028 -7.79 -1.07 7.01
C THR A 1028 -7.21 0.30 7.36
N ASN A 1029 -7.91 1.39 7.04
CA ASN A 1029 -7.35 2.73 6.96
C ASN A 1029 -7.73 3.61 8.17
N LYS A 1030 -6.72 4.11 8.89
CA LYS A 1030 -6.89 5.07 9.99
C LYS A 1030 -7.47 6.39 9.49
N LEU A 1031 -8.43 6.93 10.23
CA LEU A 1031 -8.92 8.30 10.07
C LEU A 1031 -8.27 9.16 11.15
N THR A 1032 -7.52 10.19 10.74
CA THR A 1032 -6.64 10.98 11.61
C THR A 1032 -7.12 12.40 11.86
N THR A 1033 -8.14 12.88 11.14
CA THR A 1033 -8.60 14.28 11.26
C THR A 1033 -9.81 14.40 12.18
N THR A 1034 -9.92 15.51 12.92
CA THR A 1034 -11.06 15.83 13.79
C THR A 1034 -12.40 15.81 13.04
N ALA A 1035 -12.41 16.15 11.75
CA ALA A 1035 -13.59 16.08 10.89
C ALA A 1035 -14.06 14.64 10.61
N THR A 1036 -13.16 13.66 10.63
CA THR A 1036 -13.44 12.27 10.24
C THR A 1036 -13.48 11.28 11.41
N ALA A 1037 -12.92 11.63 12.59
CA ALA A 1037 -12.84 10.76 13.76
C ALA A 1037 -14.19 10.10 14.12
N GLY A 1038 -15.28 10.87 14.13
CA GLY A 1038 -16.63 10.37 14.44
C GLY A 1038 -17.27 9.45 13.39
N LEU A 1039 -16.66 9.28 12.20
CA LEU A 1039 -17.15 8.32 11.20
C LEU A 1039 -16.78 6.88 11.56
N PHE A 1040 -15.57 6.66 12.10
CA PHE A 1040 -15.16 5.33 12.54
C PHE A 1040 -16.03 4.85 13.70
N GLU A 1041 -16.29 5.71 14.69
CA GLU A 1041 -17.20 5.46 15.82
C GLU A 1041 -18.60 5.04 15.34
N LYS A 1042 -19.19 5.78 14.38
CA LYS A 1042 -20.49 5.45 13.78
C LYS A 1042 -20.48 4.09 13.09
N TRP A 1043 -19.44 3.79 12.31
CA TRP A 1043 -19.29 2.51 11.62
C TRP A 1043 -19.11 1.36 12.62
N ALA A 1044 -18.26 1.53 13.63
CA ALA A 1044 -18.01 0.55 14.69
C ALA A 1044 -19.29 0.21 15.46
N ARG A 1045 -20.11 1.20 15.85
CA ARG A 1045 -21.42 0.95 16.48
C ARG A 1045 -22.36 0.13 15.60
N GLN A 1046 -22.39 0.40 14.29
CA GLN A 1046 -23.20 -0.39 13.36
C GLN A 1046 -22.67 -1.82 13.19
N MET A 1047 -21.35 -2.01 13.19
CA MET A 1047 -20.74 -3.36 13.23
C MET A 1047 -21.08 -4.13 14.51
N GLN A 1048 -21.10 -3.47 15.67
CA GLN A 1048 -21.50 -4.06 16.95
C GLN A 1048 -22.99 -4.43 16.97
N ASP A 1049 -23.88 -3.57 16.47
CA ASP A 1049 -25.32 -3.87 16.33
C ASP A 1049 -25.57 -5.07 15.40
N LEU A 1050 -24.81 -5.18 14.30
CA LEU A 1050 -24.85 -6.36 13.42
C LEU A 1050 -24.36 -7.62 14.14
N ARG A 1051 -23.22 -7.54 14.82
CA ARG A 1051 -22.69 -8.67 15.61
C ARG A 1051 -23.71 -9.14 16.64
N ARG A 1052 -24.36 -8.20 17.35
CA ARG A 1052 -25.45 -8.47 18.30
C ARG A 1052 -26.55 -9.33 17.67
N ILE A 1053 -27.06 -8.94 16.50
CA ILE A 1053 -28.15 -9.67 15.80
C ILE A 1053 -27.72 -11.08 15.40
N GLN A 1054 -26.47 -11.27 14.95
CA GLN A 1054 -25.96 -12.61 14.60
C GLN A 1054 -25.78 -13.48 15.86
N VAL A 1055 -25.26 -12.89 16.93
CA VAL A 1055 -25.02 -13.54 18.23
C VAL A 1055 -26.35 -13.90 18.91
N GLU A 1056 -27.39 -13.07 18.82
CA GLU A 1056 -28.76 -13.39 19.29
C GLU A 1056 -29.38 -14.56 18.51
N LYS A 1057 -29.21 -14.62 17.18
CA LYS A 1057 -29.69 -15.76 16.37
C LYS A 1057 -28.97 -17.06 16.73
N LEU A 1058 -27.68 -16.98 17.04
CA LEU A 1058 -26.87 -18.10 17.49
C LEU A 1058 -27.35 -18.65 18.85
N VAL A 1059 -27.77 -17.78 19.79
CA VAL A 1059 -28.41 -18.21 21.06
C VAL A 1059 -29.69 -18.98 20.80
N ASN A 1060 -30.56 -18.44 19.95
CA ASN A 1060 -31.92 -18.91 19.69
C ASN A 1060 -32.00 -20.20 18.84
N GLY A 1061 -30.92 -21.00 18.79
CA GLY A 1061 -30.88 -22.26 18.05
C GLY A 1061 -30.76 -22.11 16.54
N GLY A 1062 -30.40 -20.92 16.04
CA GLY A 1062 -30.05 -20.72 14.65
C GLY A 1062 -28.82 -21.56 14.25
N LYS A 1063 -28.70 -21.87 12.95
CA LYS A 1063 -27.48 -22.49 12.40
C LYS A 1063 -26.25 -21.67 12.80
N VAL A 1064 -25.14 -22.33 13.11
CA VAL A 1064 -23.86 -21.64 13.37
C VAL A 1064 -23.41 -20.96 12.09
N LEU A 1065 -23.64 -19.65 12.02
CA LEU A 1065 -23.25 -18.79 10.92
C LEU A 1065 -22.07 -17.92 11.37
N PRO A 1066 -21.15 -17.55 10.47
CA PRO A 1066 -20.06 -16.65 10.77
C PRO A 1066 -20.60 -15.29 11.26
N VAL A 1067 -20.02 -14.81 12.36
CA VAL A 1067 -20.31 -13.49 12.93
C VAL A 1067 -19.33 -12.45 12.39
N VAL A 1068 -19.72 -11.18 12.34
CA VAL A 1068 -18.79 -10.07 12.07
C VAL A 1068 -17.86 -9.84 13.27
N PRO A 1069 -16.68 -9.20 13.09
CA PRO A 1069 -15.68 -9.15 14.14
C PRO A 1069 -16.07 -8.19 15.27
N VAL A 1070 -15.44 -8.35 16.44
CA VAL A 1070 -15.50 -7.36 17.53
C VAL A 1070 -14.76 -6.09 17.09
N VAL A 1071 -15.52 -5.03 16.78
CA VAL A 1071 -15.00 -3.72 16.41
C VAL A 1071 -15.26 -2.73 17.56
N PRO A 1072 -14.22 -2.27 18.28
CA PRO A 1072 -14.37 -1.24 19.31
C PRO A 1072 -14.58 0.15 18.70
N GLU A 1073 -15.03 1.13 19.49
CA GLU A 1073 -15.32 2.48 18.98
C GLU A 1073 -14.06 3.30 18.65
N SER A 1074 -12.89 2.93 19.18
CA SER A 1074 -11.59 3.55 18.88
C SER A 1074 -10.86 2.80 17.76
N PHE A 1075 -10.37 3.54 16.75
CA PHE A 1075 -9.57 2.94 15.68
C PHE A 1075 -8.27 2.32 16.21
N ASP A 1076 -7.64 2.93 17.21
CA ASP A 1076 -6.36 2.43 17.75
C ASP A 1076 -6.56 1.15 18.56
N GLU A 1077 -7.70 1.03 19.24
CA GLU A 1077 -8.12 -0.22 19.87
C GLU A 1077 -8.46 -1.28 18.82
N TRP A 1078 -9.13 -0.91 17.72
CA TRP A 1078 -9.41 -1.80 16.58
C TRP A 1078 -8.12 -2.28 15.90
N GLU A 1079 -7.14 -1.40 15.67
CA GLU A 1079 -5.85 -1.74 15.09
C GLU A 1079 -5.07 -2.73 15.97
N LYS A 1080 -5.12 -2.53 17.29
CA LYS A 1080 -4.59 -3.51 18.25
C LYS A 1080 -5.36 -4.84 18.16
N LEU A 1081 -6.70 -4.82 18.11
CA LEU A 1081 -7.50 -6.04 18.10
C LEU A 1081 -7.38 -6.85 16.81
N ARG A 1082 -7.40 -6.22 15.63
CA ARG A 1082 -7.21 -6.89 14.33
C ARG A 1082 -5.85 -7.59 14.23
N SER A 1083 -4.85 -7.15 14.99
CA SER A 1083 -3.54 -7.82 15.09
C SER A 1083 -3.60 -9.22 15.75
N TYR A 1084 -4.74 -9.62 16.33
CA TYR A 1084 -4.99 -10.96 16.84
C TYR A 1084 -5.63 -11.90 15.81
N GLY A 1085 -5.83 -11.44 14.56
CA GLY A 1085 -6.34 -12.27 13.47
C GLY A 1085 -7.71 -12.87 13.80
N GLU A 1086 -7.84 -14.18 13.66
CA GLU A 1086 -9.12 -14.92 13.81
C GLU A 1086 -9.86 -14.63 15.13
N ALA A 1087 -9.16 -14.29 16.21
CA ALA A 1087 -9.74 -14.01 17.53
C ALA A 1087 -10.75 -12.86 17.56
N VAL A 1088 -10.77 -11.95 16.56
CA VAL A 1088 -11.82 -10.92 16.46
C VAL A 1088 -13.18 -11.51 16.09
N TYR A 1089 -13.21 -12.69 15.46
CA TYR A 1089 -14.44 -13.36 15.02
C TYR A 1089 -15.01 -14.29 16.09
N ASP A 1090 -14.17 -14.93 16.89
CA ASP A 1090 -14.54 -15.90 17.93
C ASP A 1090 -15.72 -15.42 18.82
N THR A 1091 -16.63 -16.34 19.17
CA THR A 1091 -17.78 -16.09 20.05
C THR A 1091 -17.60 -16.77 21.40
N VAL A 1092 -18.03 -16.10 22.48
CA VAL A 1092 -17.83 -16.59 23.86
C VAL A 1092 -19.18 -16.79 24.57
N ALA A 1093 -19.33 -17.87 25.32
CA ALA A 1093 -20.36 -18.01 26.33
C ALA A 1093 -19.75 -17.97 27.74
N ILE A 1094 -20.24 -17.08 28.59
CA ILE A 1094 -19.91 -17.02 30.01
C ILE A 1094 -20.97 -17.84 30.76
N LEU A 1095 -20.60 -18.98 31.35
CA LEU A 1095 -21.53 -19.78 32.16
C LEU A 1095 -21.27 -19.47 33.65
N SER A 1096 -22.30 -19.08 34.39
CA SER A 1096 -22.19 -18.76 35.81
C SER A 1096 -23.17 -19.58 36.64
N PHE A 1097 -22.66 -20.24 37.68
CA PHE A 1097 -23.40 -21.13 38.57
C PHE A 1097 -23.35 -20.58 40.00
N GLY A 1098 -24.48 -20.58 40.71
CA GLY A 1098 -24.55 -20.19 42.12
C GLY A 1098 -24.10 -18.74 42.44
N VAL A 1099 -24.21 -17.81 41.49
CA VAL A 1099 -23.85 -16.40 41.67
C VAL A 1099 -25.05 -15.55 42.12
N GLY A 1100 -24.79 -14.53 42.93
CA GLY A 1100 -25.81 -13.55 43.33
C GLY A 1100 -26.25 -12.62 42.18
N PRO A 1101 -27.41 -11.95 42.30
CA PRO A 1101 -27.99 -11.16 41.20
C PRO A 1101 -27.08 -10.02 40.72
N ASN A 1102 -26.37 -9.34 41.62
CA ASN A 1102 -25.46 -8.25 41.24
C ASN A 1102 -24.32 -8.76 40.34
N THR A 1103 -23.64 -9.83 40.76
CA THR A 1103 -22.59 -10.49 39.96
C THR A 1103 -23.15 -11.08 38.67
N ALA A 1104 -24.40 -11.54 38.66
CA ALA A 1104 -25.05 -11.94 37.42
C ALA A 1104 -25.25 -10.74 36.46
N THR A 1105 -25.67 -9.58 36.96
CA THR A 1105 -25.81 -8.35 36.17
C THR A 1105 -24.47 -7.86 35.62
N GLU A 1106 -23.44 -7.75 36.45
CA GLU A 1106 -22.06 -7.36 36.07
C GLU A 1106 -21.54 -8.20 34.88
N ARG A 1107 -21.69 -9.52 34.97
CA ARG A 1107 -21.26 -10.47 33.93
C ARG A 1107 -22.10 -10.36 32.66
N SER A 1108 -23.41 -10.10 32.80
CA SER A 1108 -24.31 -9.85 31.69
C SER A 1108 -23.93 -8.58 30.92
N ASP A 1109 -23.53 -7.52 31.62
CA ASP A 1109 -23.15 -6.25 31.01
C ASP A 1109 -21.80 -6.32 30.31
N VAL A 1110 -20.81 -7.02 30.89
CA VAL A 1110 -19.55 -7.33 30.21
C VAL A 1110 -19.75 -8.21 28.97
N ALA A 1111 -20.69 -9.16 29.00
CA ALA A 1111 -20.98 -10.00 27.83
C ALA A 1111 -21.59 -9.19 26.67
N LYS A 1112 -22.53 -8.27 26.98
CA LYS A 1112 -23.17 -7.37 26.01
C LYS A 1112 -22.20 -6.37 25.39
N LEU A 1113 -21.12 -5.98 26.09
CA LEU A 1113 -20.14 -5.02 25.61
C LEU A 1113 -19.57 -5.47 24.25
N TYR A 1114 -19.77 -4.67 23.21
CA TYR A 1114 -19.42 -4.99 21.82
C TYR A 1114 -20.03 -6.31 21.27
N SER A 1115 -21.02 -6.90 21.96
CA SER A 1115 -21.61 -8.22 21.65
C SER A 1115 -20.57 -9.32 21.44
N GLN A 1116 -19.51 -9.30 22.24
CA GLN A 1116 -18.43 -10.29 22.19
C GLN A 1116 -18.85 -11.64 22.79
N ALA A 1117 -19.78 -11.64 23.75
CA ALA A 1117 -20.20 -12.85 24.46
C ALA A 1117 -21.70 -12.87 24.79
N ILE A 1118 -22.17 -14.03 25.27
CA ILE A 1118 -23.45 -14.17 25.98
C ILE A 1118 -23.19 -14.67 27.39
N HIS A 1119 -24.01 -14.20 28.33
CA HIS A 1119 -23.98 -14.69 29.71
C HIS A 1119 -25.17 -15.61 29.96
N VAL A 1120 -24.89 -16.82 30.45
CA VAL A 1120 -25.88 -17.81 30.86
C VAL A 1120 -25.74 -18.00 32.37
N VAL A 1121 -26.84 -17.78 33.09
CA VAL A 1121 -26.91 -17.91 34.55
C VAL A 1121 -27.70 -19.16 34.89
N ASN A 1122 -27.13 -20.04 35.69
CA ASN A 1122 -27.85 -21.08 36.39
C ASN A 1122 -27.92 -20.71 37.89
N SER A 1123 -29.14 -20.59 38.40
CA SER A 1123 -29.41 -20.23 39.80
C SER A 1123 -29.27 -21.40 40.79
N GLU A 1124 -29.03 -22.63 40.32
CA GLU A 1124 -28.66 -23.74 41.21
C GLU A 1124 -27.37 -23.39 41.96
N THR A 1125 -27.45 -23.30 43.29
CA THR A 1125 -26.32 -22.96 44.18
C THR A 1125 -25.40 -24.14 44.48
N SER A 1126 -25.86 -25.36 44.18
CA SER A 1126 -25.11 -26.61 44.24
C SER A 1126 -25.43 -27.40 42.98
N ILE A 1127 -24.48 -27.40 42.05
CA ILE A 1127 -24.54 -28.11 40.78
C ILE A 1127 -23.26 -28.95 40.67
N SER A 1128 -23.37 -30.22 40.32
CA SER A 1128 -22.21 -31.10 40.17
C SER A 1128 -21.39 -30.75 38.93
N MET A 1129 -20.10 -31.07 38.94
CA MET A 1129 -19.19 -30.87 37.82
C MET A 1129 -19.67 -31.61 36.57
N ALA A 1130 -20.25 -32.81 36.73
CA ALA A 1130 -20.88 -33.55 35.64
C ALA A 1130 -21.96 -32.72 34.91
N LYS A 1131 -22.84 -32.03 35.66
CA LYS A 1131 -23.86 -31.13 35.08
C LYS A 1131 -23.22 -29.88 34.46
N ILE A 1132 -22.17 -29.30 35.06
CA ILE A 1132 -21.44 -28.16 34.49
C ILE A 1132 -20.86 -28.54 33.12
N LEU A 1133 -20.17 -29.68 33.03
CA LEU A 1133 -19.58 -30.19 31.78
C LEU A 1133 -20.62 -30.45 30.69
N VAL A 1134 -21.83 -30.92 31.06
CA VAL A 1134 -22.97 -31.04 30.12
C VAL A 1134 -23.42 -29.67 29.59
N GLU A 1135 -23.48 -28.63 30.43
CA GLU A 1135 -23.82 -27.27 29.96
C GLU A 1135 -22.70 -26.63 29.12
N VAL A 1136 -21.43 -26.96 29.40
CA VAL A 1136 -20.29 -26.60 28.54
C VAL A 1136 -20.45 -27.23 27.15
N GLU A 1137 -20.75 -28.53 27.07
CA GLU A 1137 -20.91 -29.26 25.80
C GLU A 1137 -22.01 -28.65 24.91
N LYS A 1138 -23.18 -28.35 25.51
CA LYS A 1138 -24.31 -27.63 24.88
C LYS A 1138 -24.00 -26.18 24.49
N ALA A 1139 -23.02 -25.56 25.15
CA ALA A 1139 -22.56 -24.22 24.81
C ALA A 1139 -21.55 -24.27 23.64
N LEU A 1140 -20.61 -25.21 23.63
CA LEU A 1140 -19.63 -25.38 22.54
C LEU A 1140 -20.25 -25.80 21.20
N ASP A 1141 -21.47 -26.34 21.20
CA ASP A 1141 -22.28 -26.48 19.97
C ASP A 1141 -22.46 -25.13 19.25
N ARG A 1142 -22.66 -24.04 20.01
CA ARG A 1142 -22.98 -22.70 19.49
C ARG A 1142 -21.80 -21.73 19.54
N PHE A 1143 -20.99 -21.77 20.58
CA PHE A 1143 -19.91 -20.82 20.83
C PHE A 1143 -18.53 -21.42 20.56
N GLU A 1144 -17.60 -20.57 20.13
CA GLU A 1144 -16.21 -20.98 19.88
C GLU A 1144 -15.44 -21.18 21.19
N TRP A 1145 -15.79 -20.41 22.22
CA TRP A 1145 -15.24 -20.53 23.57
C TRP A 1145 -16.34 -20.53 24.63
N VAL A 1146 -16.12 -21.31 25.68
CA VAL A 1146 -16.89 -21.25 26.93
C VAL A 1146 -15.97 -20.77 28.04
N TRP A 1147 -16.32 -19.68 28.70
CA TRP A 1147 -15.70 -19.24 29.94
C TRP A 1147 -16.52 -19.71 31.13
N LEU A 1148 -15.85 -20.42 32.04
CA LEU A 1148 -16.33 -20.77 33.37
C LEU A 1148 -15.63 -19.86 34.41
N PRO A 1149 -16.10 -18.63 34.67
CA PRO A 1149 -15.57 -17.79 35.74
C PRO A 1149 -15.99 -18.27 37.13
N HIS A 1150 -15.03 -18.43 38.05
CA HIS A 1150 -15.32 -18.75 39.45
C HIS A 1150 -16.36 -17.80 40.05
N ARG A 1151 -17.20 -18.28 40.97
CA ARG A 1151 -18.28 -17.47 41.59
C ARG A 1151 -17.81 -16.17 42.27
N THR A 1152 -16.53 -16.06 42.61
CA THR A 1152 -15.93 -14.87 43.26
C THR A 1152 -15.24 -13.90 42.30
N VAL A 1153 -15.17 -14.20 41.01
CA VAL A 1153 -14.69 -13.27 39.97
C VAL A 1153 -15.68 -12.12 39.81
N VAL A 1154 -15.23 -10.91 40.16
CA VAL A 1154 -15.94 -9.65 39.92
C VAL A 1154 -15.32 -9.01 38.67
N MET A 1155 -16.15 -8.77 37.67
CA MET A 1155 -15.72 -8.19 36.39
C MET A 1155 -15.87 -6.68 36.43
N ASP A 1156 -14.86 -5.93 35.97
CA ASP A 1156 -14.90 -4.48 35.96
C ASP A 1156 -15.71 -3.99 34.74
N THR A 1157 -16.93 -3.49 34.98
CA THR A 1157 -17.77 -2.92 33.91
C THR A 1157 -17.27 -1.56 33.40
N THR A 1158 -16.33 -0.92 34.10
CA THR A 1158 -15.72 0.35 33.69
C THR A 1158 -14.51 0.16 32.78
N LYS A 1159 -13.94 -1.05 32.71
CA LYS A 1159 -12.78 -1.39 31.88
C LYS A 1159 -13.13 -2.52 30.92
N PRO A 1160 -13.27 -2.26 29.61
CA PRO A 1160 -13.61 -3.27 28.63
C PRO A 1160 -12.76 -4.54 28.73
N ILE A 1161 -13.34 -5.63 29.28
CA ILE A 1161 -12.76 -6.96 29.14
C ILE A 1161 -12.94 -7.35 27.68
N LEU A 1162 -11.89 -7.23 26.88
CA LEU A 1162 -11.90 -7.67 25.49
C LEU A 1162 -11.49 -9.14 25.42
N PHE A 1163 -12.47 -10.05 25.33
CA PHE A 1163 -12.19 -11.48 25.16
C PHE A 1163 -11.35 -11.75 23.91
N THR A 1164 -11.54 -10.98 22.85
CA THR A 1164 -10.68 -10.99 21.66
C THR A 1164 -9.22 -10.75 21.98
N GLN A 1165 -8.88 -9.85 22.92
CA GLN A 1165 -7.49 -9.65 23.35
C GLN A 1165 -6.98 -10.89 24.10
N ILE A 1166 -7.77 -11.41 25.04
CA ILE A 1166 -7.46 -12.62 25.81
C ILE A 1166 -7.20 -13.83 24.90
N ILE A 1167 -8.16 -14.16 24.04
CA ILE A 1167 -8.12 -15.27 23.09
C ILE A 1167 -7.01 -15.05 22.06
N GLY A 1168 -6.78 -13.80 21.66
CA GLY A 1168 -5.71 -13.41 20.75
C GLY A 1168 -4.31 -13.73 21.30
N GLU A 1169 -4.05 -13.42 22.58
CA GLU A 1169 -2.80 -13.81 23.24
C GLU A 1169 -2.68 -15.33 23.38
N PHE A 1170 -3.78 -16.06 23.63
CA PHE A 1170 -3.79 -17.53 23.63
C PHE A 1170 -3.42 -18.11 22.27
N LYS A 1171 -4.11 -17.71 21.19
CA LYS A 1171 -3.81 -18.17 19.82
C LYS A 1171 -2.38 -17.82 19.40
N LYS A 1172 -1.86 -16.64 19.78
CA LYS A 1172 -0.44 -16.26 19.54
C LYS A 1172 0.57 -17.15 20.28
N THR A 1173 0.23 -17.67 21.47
CA THR A 1173 1.19 -18.36 22.34
C THR A 1173 1.15 -19.89 22.29
N GLY A 1174 0.03 -20.50 21.90
CA GLY A 1174 -0.12 -21.96 21.74
C GLY A 1174 -0.66 -22.40 20.37
N GLY A 1175 -0.96 -21.48 19.46
CA GLY A 1175 -1.63 -21.76 18.19
C GLY A 1175 -3.08 -22.23 18.38
N ASN A 1176 -3.71 -22.70 17.30
CA ASN A 1176 -5.07 -23.26 17.31
C ASN A 1176 -5.16 -24.65 17.99
N LYS A 1177 -4.20 -25.00 18.86
CA LYS A 1177 -4.12 -26.29 19.59
C LYS A 1177 -4.52 -26.19 21.07
N LEU A 1178 -4.76 -24.98 21.59
CA LEU A 1178 -5.15 -24.79 22.99
C LEU A 1178 -6.59 -25.22 23.24
N ALA A 1179 -6.75 -26.44 23.76
CA ALA A 1179 -8.00 -27.02 24.20
C ALA A 1179 -8.64 -26.26 25.38
N LEU A 1180 -7.83 -25.98 26.41
CA LEU A 1180 -8.29 -25.48 27.70
C LEU A 1180 -7.25 -24.53 28.29
N VAL A 1181 -7.69 -23.42 28.90
CA VAL A 1181 -6.83 -22.39 29.49
C VAL A 1181 -7.36 -21.97 30.85
N GLY A 1182 -6.62 -22.31 31.91
CA GLY A 1182 -6.89 -21.92 33.29
C GLY A 1182 -6.19 -20.61 33.69
N TYR A 1183 -6.87 -19.79 34.47
CA TYR A 1183 -6.35 -18.52 35.00
C TYR A 1183 -5.91 -18.64 36.45
N THR A 1184 -4.72 -18.11 36.79
CA THR A 1184 -4.30 -17.92 38.18
C THR A 1184 -5.10 -16.77 38.81
N ASP A 1185 -6.23 -17.12 39.41
CA ASP A 1185 -7.20 -16.21 40.03
C ASP A 1185 -6.75 -15.67 41.38
N CYS A 1186 -6.00 -16.48 42.16
CA CYS A 1186 -5.33 -16.01 43.37
C CYS A 1186 -3.89 -16.54 43.44
N GLN A 1187 -3.04 -15.73 44.05
CA GLN A 1187 -1.73 -16.17 44.55
C GLN A 1187 -1.85 -16.27 46.08
N ASP A 1188 -1.73 -17.48 46.63
CA ASP A 1188 -1.76 -17.68 48.08
C ASP A 1188 -0.48 -17.07 48.68
N THR A 1189 -0.62 -15.95 49.38
CA THR A 1189 0.51 -15.20 49.96
C THR A 1189 1.23 -15.95 51.08
N GLN A 1190 0.67 -17.05 51.61
CA GLN A 1190 1.31 -17.86 52.65
C GLN A 1190 2.00 -19.11 52.10
N SER A 1191 1.43 -19.76 51.08
CA SER A 1191 2.01 -20.98 50.49
C SER A 1191 2.77 -20.77 49.18
N GLY A 1192 2.63 -19.59 48.55
CA GLY A 1192 3.17 -19.31 47.21
C GLY A 1192 2.40 -19.99 46.07
N ALA A 1193 1.39 -20.81 46.38
CA ALA A 1193 0.63 -21.55 45.37
C ALA A 1193 -0.29 -20.63 44.56
N SER A 1194 -0.13 -20.67 43.24
CA SER A 1194 -1.14 -20.21 42.28
C SER A 1194 -2.39 -21.10 42.40
N ARG A 1195 -3.57 -20.51 42.62
CA ARG A 1195 -4.86 -21.22 42.54
C ARG A 1195 -5.69 -20.67 41.40
N SER A 1196 -6.29 -21.57 40.63
CA SER A 1196 -7.09 -21.27 39.45
C SER A 1196 -8.54 -21.66 39.69
N GLY A 1197 -9.47 -20.71 39.56
CA GLY A 1197 -10.91 -20.97 39.66
C GLY A 1197 -11.67 -20.76 38.34
N SER A 1198 -10.99 -20.24 37.31
CA SER A 1198 -11.63 -19.77 36.09
C SER A 1198 -10.97 -20.34 34.85
N VAL A 1199 -11.78 -20.87 33.93
CA VAL A 1199 -11.29 -21.66 32.78
C VAL A 1199 -11.98 -21.26 31.49
N PHE A 1200 -11.20 -21.08 30.42
CA PHE A 1200 -11.68 -21.04 29.04
C PHE A 1200 -11.53 -22.40 28.38
N ILE A 1201 -12.58 -22.86 27.71
CA ILE A 1201 -12.66 -24.14 26.99
C ILE A 1201 -12.98 -23.84 25.53
N ASN A 1202 -12.16 -24.31 24.58
CA ASN A 1202 -12.39 -24.08 23.14
C ASN A 1202 -13.27 -25.18 22.52
N ARG A 1203 -14.02 -24.84 21.46
CA ARG A 1203 -14.89 -25.76 20.70
C ARG A 1203 -14.18 -27.02 20.20
N SER A 1204 -12.89 -26.97 19.87
CA SER A 1204 -12.11 -28.16 19.46
C SER A 1204 -12.15 -29.29 20.49
N THR A 1205 -12.36 -28.99 21.78
CA THR A 1205 -12.51 -29.99 22.84
C THR A 1205 -13.83 -30.76 22.81
N ARG A 1206 -14.86 -30.26 22.12
CA ARG A 1206 -16.24 -30.74 22.27
C ARG A 1206 -16.38 -32.25 22.06
N THR A 1207 -15.70 -32.81 21.06
CA THR A 1207 -15.73 -34.27 20.80
C THR A 1207 -15.16 -35.07 21.98
N HIS A 1208 -14.04 -34.62 22.55
CA HIS A 1208 -13.40 -35.26 23.71
C HIS A 1208 -14.22 -35.08 25.00
N LEU A 1209 -14.83 -33.90 25.18
CA LEU A 1209 -15.76 -33.60 26.28
C LEU A 1209 -17.01 -34.49 26.21
N LYS A 1210 -17.61 -34.64 25.03
CA LYS A 1210 -18.79 -35.48 24.82
C LYS A 1210 -18.49 -36.96 25.06
N ASP A 1211 -17.34 -37.45 24.60
CA ASP A 1211 -16.88 -38.81 24.90
C ASP A 1211 -16.62 -38.98 26.41
N TYR A 1212 -15.99 -38.00 27.07
CA TYR A 1212 -15.76 -38.05 28.51
C TYR A 1212 -17.07 -38.12 29.32
N ILE A 1213 -18.03 -37.24 29.02
CA ILE A 1213 -19.36 -37.22 29.65
C ILE A 1213 -20.10 -38.54 29.44
N SER A 1214 -19.99 -39.13 28.24
CA SER A 1214 -20.67 -40.38 27.89
C SER A 1214 -20.12 -41.61 28.64
N ASN A 1215 -18.89 -41.53 29.13
CA ASN A 1215 -18.20 -42.59 29.87
C ASN A 1215 -17.99 -42.23 31.36
N LEU A 1216 -18.67 -41.20 31.87
CA LEU A 1216 -18.47 -40.71 33.22
C LEU A 1216 -19.13 -41.64 34.26
N ASP A 1217 -18.35 -42.16 35.21
CA ASP A 1217 -18.90 -42.89 36.35
C ASP A 1217 -19.58 -41.90 37.32
N PRO A 1218 -20.89 -42.04 37.60
CA PRO A 1218 -21.64 -41.13 38.48
C PRO A 1218 -21.22 -41.22 39.97
N LEU A 1219 -20.34 -42.16 40.34
CA LEU A 1219 -19.78 -42.28 41.70
C LEU A 1219 -18.55 -41.39 41.94
N LEU A 1220 -17.95 -40.83 40.89
CA LEU A 1220 -16.79 -39.93 41.00
C LEU A 1220 -17.16 -38.61 41.67
N SER A 1221 -16.25 -38.08 42.48
CA SER A 1221 -16.38 -36.73 43.04
C SER A 1221 -16.17 -35.63 41.99
N ASP A 1222 -16.67 -34.42 42.25
CA ASP A 1222 -16.51 -33.27 41.34
C ASP A 1222 -15.04 -32.94 41.00
N VAL A 1223 -14.10 -33.29 41.90
CA VAL A 1223 -12.66 -33.14 41.68
C VAL A 1223 -12.14 -34.20 40.70
N GLU A 1224 -12.46 -35.47 40.93
CA GLU A 1224 -12.07 -36.58 40.04
C GLU A 1224 -12.69 -36.43 38.63
N ILE A 1225 -13.91 -35.90 38.55
CA ILE A 1225 -14.58 -35.55 37.27
C ILE A 1225 -13.82 -34.43 36.55
N TRP A 1226 -13.31 -33.42 37.27
CA TRP A 1226 -12.56 -32.34 36.65
C TRP A 1226 -11.14 -32.78 36.24
N GLU A 1227 -10.40 -33.43 37.13
CA GLU A 1227 -9.06 -33.93 36.87
C GLU A 1227 -9.06 -34.95 35.73
N GLY A 1228 -10.03 -35.86 35.70
CA GLY A 1228 -10.21 -36.83 34.61
C GLY A 1228 -10.58 -36.21 33.27
N PHE A 1229 -11.26 -35.05 33.25
CA PHE A 1229 -11.48 -34.27 32.04
C PHE A 1229 -10.20 -33.54 31.60
N ALA A 1230 -9.54 -32.84 32.52
CA ALA A 1230 -8.34 -32.05 32.23
C ALA A 1230 -7.17 -32.91 31.74
N ALA A 1231 -7.00 -34.11 32.31
CA ALA A 1231 -5.97 -35.08 31.93
C ALA A 1231 -6.09 -35.61 30.49
N ARG A 1232 -7.21 -35.39 29.78
CA ARG A 1232 -7.40 -35.78 28.37
C ARG A 1232 -6.71 -34.85 27.36
N PHE A 1233 -6.01 -33.81 27.81
CA PHE A 1233 -5.39 -32.82 26.92
C PHE A 1233 -3.91 -32.56 27.26
N ASP A 1234 -3.00 -33.13 26.47
CA ASP A 1234 -1.54 -33.13 26.64
C ASP A 1234 -0.82 -31.75 26.75
N SER A 1235 -1.53 -30.62 26.61
CA SER A 1235 -0.90 -29.28 26.56
C SER A 1235 -1.69 -28.19 27.29
N VAL A 1236 -2.28 -28.52 28.43
CA VAL A 1236 -3.11 -27.61 29.24
C VAL A 1236 -2.41 -27.20 30.53
N GLN A 1237 -1.79 -26.01 30.50
CA GLN A 1237 -1.68 -25.01 31.57
C GLN A 1237 -0.55 -24.02 31.22
N ARG A 1238 -0.91 -22.84 30.69
CA ARG A 1238 -0.09 -21.64 30.92
C ARG A 1238 -0.74 -20.85 32.03
N GLN A 1239 -0.15 -20.89 33.22
CA GLN A 1239 -0.49 -19.94 34.27
C GLN A 1239 -0.13 -18.52 33.81
N LEU A 1240 -1.13 -17.76 33.36
CA LEU A 1240 -0.97 -16.32 33.26
C LEU A 1240 -1.01 -15.73 34.67
N HIS A 1241 0.14 -15.28 35.17
CA HIS A 1241 0.20 -14.58 36.45
C HIS A 1241 -0.68 -13.33 36.43
N GLY A 1242 -1.64 -13.28 37.36
CA GLY A 1242 -2.65 -12.24 37.50
C GLY A 1242 -2.12 -10.85 37.86
N LYS A 1243 -1.45 -10.18 36.92
CA LYS A 1243 -1.41 -8.70 36.82
C LYS A 1243 -2.24 -8.19 35.64
N SER A 1244 -3.19 -8.99 35.16
CA SER A 1244 -4.14 -8.60 34.12
C SER A 1244 -5.24 -7.73 34.75
N SER A 1245 -5.38 -6.49 34.30
CA SER A 1245 -6.26 -5.49 34.91
C SER A 1245 -7.71 -5.57 34.42
N PHE A 1246 -8.23 -6.79 34.27
CA PHE A 1246 -9.53 -7.04 33.64
C PHE A 1246 -10.61 -7.47 34.64
N TYR A 1247 -10.24 -8.17 35.72
CA TYR A 1247 -11.16 -8.57 36.77
C TYR A 1247 -10.42 -8.65 38.12
N SER A 1248 -11.19 -8.74 39.21
CA SER A 1248 -10.63 -8.92 40.56
C SER A 1248 -11.29 -10.10 41.27
N VAL A 1249 -10.54 -10.72 42.17
CA VAL A 1249 -11.02 -11.77 43.07
C VAL A 1249 -10.94 -11.23 44.48
N LYS A 1250 -12.03 -11.39 45.26
CA LYS A 1250 -12.06 -10.94 46.65
C LYS A 1250 -11.05 -11.76 47.47
N THR A 1251 -10.10 -11.07 48.10
CA THR A 1251 -8.96 -11.68 48.81
C THR A 1251 -9.37 -12.55 50.00
N SER A 1252 -10.53 -12.28 50.61
CA SER A 1252 -11.16 -13.15 51.63
C SER A 1252 -11.46 -14.55 51.11
N ASP A 1253 -11.75 -14.68 49.82
CA ASP A 1253 -12.38 -15.86 49.25
C ASP A 1253 -11.36 -16.79 48.59
N CYS A 1254 -10.09 -16.37 48.44
CA CYS A 1254 -9.00 -17.17 47.87
C CYS A 1254 -8.78 -18.50 48.60
N LYS A 1255 -9.14 -18.60 49.90
CA LYS A 1255 -9.09 -19.87 50.66
C LYS A 1255 -10.10 -20.91 50.16
N SER A 1256 -11.18 -20.46 49.52
CA SER A 1256 -12.27 -21.31 49.00
C SER A 1256 -12.11 -21.70 47.52
N LEU A 1257 -11.07 -21.20 46.86
CA LEU A 1257 -10.67 -21.70 45.55
C LEU A 1257 -10.08 -23.10 45.72
N TYR A 1258 -10.78 -24.08 45.17
CA TYR A 1258 -10.19 -25.36 44.78
C TYR A 1258 -9.23 -25.12 43.61
N LEU A 1259 -8.23 -25.99 43.48
CA LEU A 1259 -7.51 -26.12 42.22
C LEU A 1259 -8.44 -26.80 41.21
N LEU A 1260 -8.87 -26.04 40.21
CA LEU A 1260 -9.17 -26.57 38.88
C LEU A 1260 -7.83 -26.71 38.11
#